data_AF-A0A7K0DG08-F1
#
_entry.id   AF-A0A7K0DG08-F1
#
_cell.length_a   1.000
_cell.length_b   1.000
_cell.length_c   1.000
_cell.angle_alpha   90.00
_cell.angle_beta   90.00
_cell.angle_gamma   90.00
#
_symmetry.space_group_name_H-M   'P 1'
#
loop_
_entity.id
_entity.type
_entity.pdbx_description
1 polymer ?
#
loop_
_entity_poly.entity_id
_entity_poly.type
_entity_poly.pdbx_seq_one_letter_code
_entity_poly.pdbx_strand_id
1 'polypeptide(L)'
;MDTSDPFGTAALRAGVLAAWRDSPTRLREDAATEADLVRAGYRDRLLTELAQNAADAAVKAGVPGRVSVQLRDRALHVMNTGVPLDVSGVHALTALRASAKSGRDSVGEFGVGFTAVLSAGDEVEFRSATGSLRFSRARTWASLRDAGVRIPEGAAESRRGEGDFAPPALRLVWPEASPPADGFDSEVVVHLRADVDADALLAAMRAEAIDLLLELPALRSIRVGDDEFHSIVTDLGGGLEELRIRLGPLPAVAEQPIRVLGGEGPISGDADAGPGDAPEAGAAEPDPFDALLAGLDADTGTIGVADPFGALDEASEESGERVWWQFRTARARWLLPVRNGRPVQARPDVLRAPTRSDEELSLPALLIADIAMQPDRRRLLPGGRIAELASGYADFARALPPRERLLLVPAPGFARSEVDGLLREAVVTELREGTWLPVLTVDESAVEDGGAPVVVEGTAIPTRSSVFTGADAELAHLLADLLGPLVIPELSGRAVADRLAVLDVHRIGLARIAELSAGLDRPLTWWYSLYDALQSFVGDPLAVEELGALAVPLADGRQVTGPRTVVVDDQLRVPIPVHWARLVHPEADHDLLIRLGARRATVEELLSDPALRAELEQQPDDPDTVDAVLQLAELLPEDVPLPEWLGMLELPDDTGELLPAEDLLLPGAPLAELLADDSPFGTVDSELVEQYGEVALRAVGVGWGFSVVTETDPTGPDHDLDEEDLWWDSLPEDPPVLAAVRDLELIDADAWPDALRLLLSEPDTRGLLADRDGYTVWWLRRYARIDGVPLGIHRAPADTAYAGLLPELTGFGETDLLALRGVLADPDTITQYSAAVLLEALADPARTPSPEVISRVHARLAEAVPRLFLEALTLPDRVRALSGAVLEPGQALVLDQLWYAAAVPPDRLVVGDLATAPALATLLDLPLVSQAVTAEVLSTGRPTTWADEPLGVLLRLQAVGPAPAGDLVVHECLRVRLSGAYEAELNVPWWRIGTTTHVQAPPAIPG
;
A
#
# COMPACT_ATOMS: atom_id res chain seq x y z
N MET A 1 -50.18 -41.96 -72.09
CA MET A 1 -50.38 -41.10 -70.92
C MET A 1 -51.29 -39.98 -71.36
N ASP A 2 -52.37 -39.76 -70.63
CA ASP A 2 -53.23 -38.61 -70.87
C ASP A 2 -52.46 -37.36 -70.47
N THR A 3 -52.09 -36.51 -71.43
CA THR A 3 -51.33 -35.28 -71.16
C THR A 3 -52.13 -34.28 -70.32
N SER A 4 -53.44 -34.49 -70.16
CA SER A 4 -54.31 -33.65 -69.32
C SER A 4 -54.42 -34.12 -67.86
N ASP A 5 -53.90 -35.30 -67.51
CA ASP A 5 -53.85 -35.81 -66.12
C ASP A 5 -52.48 -36.47 -65.85
N PRO A 6 -51.38 -35.67 -65.75
CA PRO A 6 -50.02 -36.20 -65.63
C PRO A 6 -49.77 -37.00 -64.35
N PHE A 7 -50.62 -36.84 -63.33
CA PHE A 7 -50.50 -37.52 -62.03
C PHE A 7 -51.47 -38.68 -61.82
N GLY A 8 -52.32 -39.00 -62.81
CA GLY A 8 -53.32 -40.08 -62.67
C GLY A 8 -54.37 -39.81 -61.59
N THR A 9 -54.72 -38.54 -61.36
CA THR A 9 -55.69 -38.09 -60.36
C THR A 9 -57.05 -38.77 -60.49
N ALA A 10 -57.46 -39.13 -61.72
CA ALA A 10 -58.71 -39.87 -61.95
C ALA A 10 -58.73 -41.24 -61.26
N ALA A 11 -57.62 -41.99 -61.31
CA ALA A 11 -57.51 -43.30 -60.67
C ALA A 11 -57.50 -43.18 -59.14
N LEU A 12 -56.81 -42.16 -58.61
CA LEU A 12 -56.78 -41.86 -57.17
C LEU A 12 -58.18 -41.54 -56.64
N ARG A 13 -58.92 -40.64 -57.30
CA ARG A 13 -60.29 -40.31 -56.91
C ARG A 13 -61.20 -41.54 -56.94
N ALA A 14 -61.11 -42.35 -58.00
CA ALA A 14 -61.94 -43.54 -58.14
C ALA A 14 -61.69 -44.55 -57.01
N GLY A 15 -60.42 -44.74 -56.62
CA GLY A 15 -60.05 -45.61 -55.49
C GLY A 15 -60.61 -45.13 -54.16
N VAL A 16 -60.50 -43.82 -53.87
CA VAL A 16 -61.04 -43.22 -52.64
C VAL A 16 -62.57 -43.31 -52.60
N LEU A 17 -63.26 -42.95 -53.69
CA LEU A 17 -64.72 -43.03 -53.78
C LEU A 17 -65.24 -44.46 -53.63
N ALA A 18 -64.54 -45.46 -54.20
CA ALA A 18 -64.86 -46.86 -53.99
C ALA A 18 -64.72 -47.26 -52.52
N ALA A 19 -63.63 -46.88 -51.86
CA ALA A 19 -63.41 -47.17 -50.44
C ALA A 19 -64.49 -46.54 -49.53
N TRP A 20 -64.92 -45.30 -49.81
CA TRP A 20 -66.00 -44.65 -49.06
C TRP A 20 -67.38 -45.25 -49.36
N ARG A 21 -67.63 -45.71 -50.60
CA ARG A 21 -68.86 -46.41 -50.97
C ARG A 21 -68.98 -47.74 -50.21
N ASP A 22 -67.87 -48.49 -50.15
CA ASP A 22 -67.82 -49.81 -49.54
C ASP A 22 -67.83 -49.74 -48.01
N SER A 23 -67.38 -48.63 -47.41
CA SER A 23 -67.38 -48.40 -45.96
C SER A 23 -67.73 -46.96 -45.59
N PRO A 24 -68.98 -46.68 -45.16
CA PRO A 24 -69.40 -45.35 -44.68
C PRO A 24 -68.62 -44.86 -43.45
N THR A 25 -68.04 -45.77 -42.66
CA THR A 25 -67.20 -45.40 -41.51
C THR A 25 -65.89 -44.75 -41.95
N ARG A 26 -65.28 -45.19 -43.06
CA ARG A 26 -64.04 -44.57 -43.58
C ARG A 26 -64.24 -43.11 -44.00
N LEU A 27 -65.39 -42.78 -44.59
CA LEU A 27 -65.70 -41.38 -44.93
C LEU A 27 -65.78 -40.50 -43.67
N ARG A 28 -66.37 -41.02 -42.58
CA ARG A 28 -66.44 -40.29 -41.30
C ARG A 28 -65.06 -40.17 -40.64
N GLU A 29 -64.25 -41.22 -40.68
CA GLU A 29 -62.88 -41.20 -40.16
C GLU A 29 -62.00 -40.21 -40.93
N ASP A 30 -62.07 -40.20 -42.26
CA ASP A 30 -61.34 -39.26 -43.11
C ASP A 30 -61.80 -37.82 -42.84
N ALA A 31 -63.12 -37.57 -42.78
CA ALA A 31 -63.67 -36.26 -42.45
C ALA A 31 -63.30 -35.78 -41.03
N ALA A 32 -63.37 -36.67 -40.04
CA ALA A 32 -62.99 -36.37 -38.67
C ALA A 32 -61.48 -36.10 -38.56
N THR A 33 -60.65 -36.89 -39.25
CA THR A 33 -59.20 -36.68 -39.28
C THR A 33 -58.85 -35.33 -39.89
N GLU A 34 -59.45 -34.96 -41.02
CA GLU A 34 -59.23 -33.62 -41.62
C GLU A 34 -59.74 -32.50 -40.69
N ALA A 35 -60.91 -32.66 -40.08
CA ALA A 35 -61.48 -31.67 -39.16
C ALA A 35 -60.66 -31.51 -37.87
N ASP A 36 -60.10 -32.60 -37.33
CA ASP A 36 -59.22 -32.59 -36.15
C ASP A 36 -57.90 -31.91 -36.48
N LEU A 37 -57.33 -32.17 -37.67
CA LEU A 37 -56.16 -31.45 -38.16
C LEU A 37 -56.45 -29.95 -38.25
N VAL A 38 -57.58 -29.53 -38.83
CA VAL A 38 -57.92 -28.08 -38.92
C VAL A 38 -58.17 -27.45 -37.54
N ARG A 39 -58.82 -28.16 -36.59
CA ARG A 39 -59.12 -27.67 -35.24
C ARG A 39 -57.88 -27.57 -34.33
N ALA A 40 -56.83 -28.33 -34.61
CA ALA A 40 -55.59 -28.33 -33.81
C ALA A 40 -54.76 -27.03 -33.90
N GLY A 41 -55.28 -25.97 -34.55
CA GLY A 41 -54.74 -24.61 -34.41
C GLY A 41 -54.00 -24.05 -35.63
N TYR A 42 -54.27 -24.53 -36.86
CA TYR A 42 -53.53 -24.10 -38.06
C TYR A 42 -53.94 -22.73 -38.64
N ARG A 43 -54.89 -22.00 -38.06
CA ARG A 43 -55.31 -20.69 -38.62
C ARG A 43 -54.19 -19.66 -38.61
N ASP A 44 -53.31 -19.73 -37.62
CA ASP A 44 -52.20 -18.78 -37.42
C ASP A 44 -50.86 -19.35 -37.95
N ARG A 45 -50.89 -20.42 -38.76
CA ARG A 45 -49.68 -21.12 -39.28
C ARG A 45 -49.70 -21.35 -40.79
N LEU A 46 -50.65 -20.75 -41.51
CA LEU A 46 -50.83 -20.97 -42.94
C LEU A 46 -49.54 -20.65 -43.72
N LEU A 47 -48.95 -19.48 -43.51
CA LEU A 47 -47.70 -19.13 -44.18
C LEU A 47 -46.53 -19.96 -43.67
N THR A 48 -46.44 -20.22 -42.36
CA THR A 48 -45.40 -21.07 -41.78
C THR A 48 -45.29 -22.43 -42.48
N GLU A 49 -46.41 -23.14 -42.65
CA GLU A 49 -46.42 -24.47 -43.27
C GLU A 49 -46.10 -24.41 -44.77
N LEU A 50 -46.60 -23.39 -45.48
CA LEU A 50 -46.28 -23.20 -46.90
C LEU A 50 -44.81 -22.79 -47.12
N ALA A 51 -44.25 -21.95 -46.25
CA ALA A 51 -42.86 -21.55 -46.26
C ALA A 51 -41.92 -22.72 -45.93
N GLN A 52 -42.30 -23.59 -44.99
CA GLN A 52 -41.53 -24.80 -44.71
C GLN A 52 -41.51 -25.74 -45.91
N ASN A 53 -42.66 -26.00 -46.53
CA ASN A 53 -42.72 -26.80 -47.77
C ASN A 53 -41.85 -26.18 -48.89
N ALA A 54 -41.86 -24.85 -49.00
CA ALA A 54 -41.01 -24.12 -49.95
C ALA A 54 -39.52 -24.26 -49.62
N ALA A 55 -39.14 -24.18 -48.34
CA ALA A 55 -37.77 -24.39 -47.88
C ALA A 55 -37.29 -25.80 -48.20
N ASP A 56 -38.10 -26.82 -47.90
CA ASP A 56 -37.77 -28.22 -48.19
C ASP A 56 -37.61 -28.47 -49.70
N ALA A 57 -38.50 -27.86 -50.50
CA ALA A 57 -38.41 -27.94 -51.96
C ALA A 57 -37.13 -27.27 -52.51
N ALA A 58 -36.74 -26.13 -51.93
CA ALA A 58 -35.52 -25.41 -52.27
C ALA A 58 -34.25 -26.19 -51.87
N VAL A 59 -34.23 -26.78 -50.67
CA VAL A 59 -33.15 -27.66 -50.20
C VAL A 59 -32.99 -28.86 -51.14
N LYS A 60 -34.08 -29.54 -51.49
CA LYS A 60 -34.05 -30.70 -52.39
C LYS A 60 -33.59 -30.33 -53.80
N ALA A 61 -33.88 -29.12 -54.26
CA ALA A 61 -33.42 -28.61 -55.55
C ALA A 61 -31.99 -28.04 -55.53
N GLY A 62 -31.43 -27.75 -54.34
CA GLY A 62 -30.15 -27.07 -54.21
C GLY A 62 -30.17 -25.62 -54.71
N VAL A 63 -31.34 -24.97 -54.73
CA VAL A 63 -31.52 -23.57 -55.22
C VAL A 63 -31.99 -22.63 -54.10
N PRO A 64 -31.59 -21.34 -54.10
CA PRO A 64 -32.09 -20.38 -53.13
C PRO A 64 -33.63 -20.32 -53.11
N GLY A 65 -34.22 -20.61 -51.95
CA GLY A 65 -35.67 -20.61 -51.79
C GLY A 65 -36.24 -19.20 -51.83
N ARG A 66 -37.28 -18.99 -52.63
CA ARG A 66 -38.04 -17.73 -52.70
C ARG A 66 -39.51 -18.05 -52.51
N VAL A 67 -40.19 -17.27 -51.69
CA VAL A 67 -41.65 -17.33 -51.51
C VAL A 67 -42.26 -15.99 -51.90
N SER A 68 -43.38 -16.00 -52.62
CA SER A 68 -44.14 -14.81 -52.98
C SER A 68 -45.61 -15.01 -52.68
N VAL A 69 -46.20 -14.11 -51.91
CA VAL A 69 -47.58 -14.14 -51.44
C VAL A 69 -48.34 -12.96 -52.04
N GLN A 70 -49.43 -13.23 -52.75
CA GLN A 70 -50.26 -12.20 -53.39
C GLN A 70 -51.75 -12.49 -53.19
N LEU A 71 -52.55 -11.46 -52.96
CA LEU A 71 -54.01 -11.57 -52.93
C LEU A 71 -54.59 -11.05 -54.24
N ARG A 72 -55.36 -11.89 -54.95
CA ARG A 72 -56.03 -11.54 -56.22
C ARG A 72 -57.47 -12.04 -56.16
N ASP A 73 -58.46 -11.17 -56.34
CA ASP A 73 -59.88 -11.55 -56.39
C ASP A 73 -60.37 -12.47 -55.23
N ARG A 74 -59.94 -12.19 -53.99
CA ARG A 74 -60.15 -13.02 -52.78
C ARG A 74 -59.55 -14.44 -52.84
N ALA A 75 -58.58 -14.68 -53.71
CA ALA A 75 -57.72 -15.85 -53.71
C ALA A 75 -56.31 -15.46 -53.25
N LEU A 76 -55.78 -16.22 -52.29
CA LEU A 76 -54.40 -16.09 -51.82
C LEU A 76 -53.50 -16.99 -52.69
N HIS A 77 -52.57 -16.37 -53.39
CA HIS A 77 -51.55 -17.01 -54.21
C HIS A 77 -50.24 -17.08 -53.43
N VAL A 78 -49.69 -18.28 -53.24
CA VAL A 78 -48.39 -18.51 -52.58
C VAL A 78 -47.49 -19.27 -53.55
N MET A 79 -46.51 -18.58 -54.12
CA MET A 79 -45.59 -19.10 -55.12
C MET A 79 -44.24 -19.39 -54.50
N ASN A 80 -43.59 -20.49 -54.88
CA ASN A 80 -42.25 -20.83 -54.42
C ASN A 80 -41.34 -21.43 -55.48
N THR A 81 -40.03 -21.25 -55.29
CA THR A 81 -38.98 -21.95 -56.05
C THR A 81 -38.61 -23.26 -55.37
N GLY A 82 -38.07 -24.21 -56.14
CA GLY A 82 -37.61 -25.51 -55.65
C GLY A 82 -38.01 -26.67 -56.56
N VAL A 83 -38.07 -27.88 -56.02
CA VAL A 83 -38.54 -29.02 -56.82
C VAL A 83 -40.03 -28.87 -57.18
N PRO A 84 -40.42 -29.10 -58.45
CA PRO A 84 -41.82 -29.11 -58.84
C PRO A 84 -42.53 -30.38 -58.32
N LEU A 85 -43.87 -30.34 -58.28
CA LEU A 85 -44.72 -31.43 -57.81
C LEU A 85 -44.53 -32.73 -58.61
N ASP A 86 -44.40 -33.86 -57.92
CA ASP A 86 -44.32 -35.19 -58.54
C ASP A 86 -45.48 -36.10 -58.09
N VAL A 87 -45.55 -37.32 -58.64
CA VAL A 87 -46.62 -38.29 -58.35
C VAL A 87 -46.65 -38.67 -56.87
N SER A 88 -45.48 -38.83 -56.23
CA SER A 88 -45.37 -39.07 -54.79
C SER A 88 -45.94 -37.93 -53.97
N GLY A 89 -45.65 -36.69 -54.35
CA GLY A 89 -46.22 -35.48 -53.75
C GLY A 89 -47.75 -35.45 -53.83
N VAL A 90 -48.34 -35.82 -54.97
CA VAL A 90 -49.81 -35.92 -55.11
C VAL A 90 -50.40 -36.99 -54.17
N HIS A 91 -49.75 -38.15 -54.05
CA HIS A 91 -50.18 -39.19 -53.11
C HIS A 91 -50.10 -38.71 -51.66
N ALA A 92 -49.06 -37.97 -51.31
CA ALA A 92 -48.88 -37.41 -49.98
C ALA A 92 -49.90 -36.29 -49.67
N LEU A 93 -50.14 -35.37 -50.60
CA LEU A 93 -51.15 -34.30 -50.47
C LEU A 93 -52.58 -34.85 -50.31
N THR A 94 -52.87 -35.99 -50.96
CA THR A 94 -54.18 -36.64 -50.85
C THR A 94 -54.29 -37.52 -49.61
N ALA A 95 -53.21 -37.85 -48.88
CA ALA A 95 -53.22 -38.72 -47.72
C ALA A 95 -53.49 -37.94 -46.41
N LEU A 96 -54.47 -38.39 -45.61
CA LEU A 96 -54.84 -37.73 -44.34
C LEU A 96 -53.96 -38.12 -43.14
N ARG A 97 -53.14 -39.17 -43.29
CA ARG A 97 -52.10 -39.58 -42.34
C ARG A 97 -50.91 -40.10 -43.13
N ALA A 98 -49.76 -39.47 -42.98
CA ALA A 98 -48.50 -40.07 -43.41
C ALA A 98 -48.23 -41.28 -42.49
N SER A 99 -48.01 -42.45 -43.11
CA SER A 99 -47.55 -43.66 -42.39
C SER A 99 -46.24 -43.35 -41.69
N ALA A 100 -46.12 -43.68 -40.40
CA ALA A 100 -44.83 -43.77 -39.74
C ALA A 100 -43.91 -44.72 -40.54
N LYS A 101 -42.74 -44.24 -40.96
CA LYS A 101 -41.66 -45.09 -41.45
C LYS A 101 -40.46 -44.96 -40.53
N SER A 102 -39.91 -46.11 -40.19
CA SER A 102 -38.74 -46.29 -39.35
C SER A 102 -37.48 -45.96 -40.15
N GLY A 103 -36.74 -44.93 -39.74
CA GLY A 103 -35.44 -44.57 -40.29
C GLY A 103 -35.12 -43.09 -40.06
N ARG A 104 -33.97 -42.80 -39.43
CA ARG A 104 -33.37 -41.46 -39.44
C ARG A 104 -32.96 -41.18 -40.89
N ASP A 105 -33.81 -40.45 -41.61
CA ASP A 105 -33.48 -39.47 -42.65
C ASP A 105 -34.77 -39.10 -43.40
N SER A 106 -35.04 -37.80 -43.49
CA SER A 106 -36.21 -37.11 -44.09
C SER A 106 -37.51 -37.07 -43.25
N VAL A 107 -37.76 -35.88 -42.69
CA VAL A 107 -39.05 -35.45 -42.14
C VAL A 107 -40.00 -35.10 -43.31
N GLY A 108 -41.21 -35.66 -43.29
CA GLY A 108 -42.42 -35.01 -43.82
C GLY A 108 -42.60 -34.90 -45.34
N GLU A 109 -42.89 -36.00 -46.03
CA GLU A 109 -43.45 -35.93 -47.39
C GLU A 109 -44.92 -35.44 -47.30
N PHE A 110 -45.13 -34.13 -47.53
CA PHE A 110 -46.36 -33.36 -47.83
C PHE A 110 -47.67 -33.57 -47.02
N GLY A 111 -47.75 -34.50 -46.07
CA GLY A 111 -49.06 -35.04 -45.64
C GLY A 111 -49.79 -34.35 -44.48
N VAL A 112 -49.14 -33.50 -43.67
CA VAL A 112 -49.79 -32.93 -42.46
C VAL A 112 -49.87 -31.41 -42.50
N GLY A 113 -48.78 -30.72 -42.88
CA GLY A 113 -48.72 -29.26 -42.93
C GLY A 113 -49.59 -28.61 -44.01
N PHE A 114 -49.78 -29.29 -45.16
CA PHE A 114 -50.61 -28.74 -46.25
C PHE A 114 -52.08 -28.56 -45.85
N THR A 115 -52.58 -29.32 -44.86
CA THR A 115 -53.96 -29.16 -44.37
C THR A 115 -54.25 -27.79 -43.77
N ALA A 116 -53.21 -27.01 -43.42
CA ALA A 116 -53.34 -25.63 -42.94
C ALA A 116 -54.08 -24.71 -43.93
N VAL A 117 -54.06 -24.98 -45.24
CA VAL A 117 -54.82 -24.22 -46.25
C VAL A 117 -56.33 -24.23 -45.99
N LEU A 118 -56.83 -25.29 -45.34
CA LEU A 118 -58.24 -25.42 -44.98
C LEU A 118 -58.64 -24.51 -43.82
N SER A 119 -57.69 -23.88 -43.14
CA SER A 119 -57.99 -22.79 -42.20
C SER A 119 -58.45 -21.52 -42.92
N ALA A 120 -58.19 -21.38 -44.23
CA ALA A 120 -58.50 -20.18 -45.02
C ALA A 120 -59.51 -20.43 -46.16
N GLY A 121 -59.49 -21.61 -46.81
CA GLY A 121 -60.32 -21.90 -47.99
C GLY A 121 -60.75 -23.36 -48.09
N ASP A 122 -61.86 -23.62 -48.79
CA ASP A 122 -62.36 -24.97 -49.10
C ASP A 122 -62.12 -25.40 -50.57
N GLU A 123 -61.54 -24.49 -51.34
CA GLU A 123 -61.17 -24.66 -52.74
C GLU A 123 -59.70 -24.25 -52.85
N VAL A 124 -58.85 -25.20 -53.25
CA VAL A 124 -57.38 -25.04 -53.28
C VAL A 124 -56.85 -25.57 -54.59
N GLU A 125 -55.98 -24.81 -55.25
CA GLU A 125 -55.23 -25.24 -56.43
C GLU A 125 -53.76 -25.40 -56.04
N PHE A 126 -53.11 -26.45 -56.52
CA PHE A 126 -51.67 -26.58 -56.52
C PHE A 126 -51.22 -26.58 -57.97
N ARG A 127 -50.59 -25.51 -58.40
CA ARG A 127 -50.07 -25.34 -59.75
C ARG A 127 -48.57 -25.59 -59.74
N SER A 128 -48.07 -26.40 -60.66
CA SER A 128 -46.65 -26.77 -60.73
C SER A 128 -46.20 -26.87 -62.18
N ALA A 129 -44.92 -26.63 -62.44
CA ALA A 129 -44.33 -26.71 -63.78
C ALA A 129 -44.50 -28.10 -64.44
N THR A 130 -44.67 -29.15 -63.63
CA THR A 130 -44.87 -30.55 -64.03
C THR A 130 -46.35 -30.95 -64.21
N GLY A 131 -47.28 -30.09 -63.81
CA GLY A 131 -48.73 -30.34 -63.85
C GLY A 131 -49.44 -29.69 -62.68
N SER A 132 -50.70 -29.31 -62.87
CA SER A 132 -51.50 -28.62 -61.85
C SER A 132 -52.72 -29.44 -61.43
N LEU A 133 -53.16 -29.21 -60.20
CA LEU A 133 -54.27 -29.94 -59.59
C LEU A 133 -55.14 -29.04 -58.70
N ARG A 134 -56.37 -29.48 -58.46
CA ARG A 134 -57.38 -28.77 -57.67
C ARG A 134 -58.03 -29.69 -56.66
N PHE A 135 -58.20 -29.19 -55.45
CA PHE A 135 -59.02 -29.74 -54.38
C PHE A 135 -60.24 -28.86 -54.18
N SER A 136 -61.39 -29.47 -53.90
CA SER A 136 -62.67 -28.77 -53.83
C SER A 136 -63.65 -29.54 -52.96
N ARG A 137 -64.06 -28.92 -51.85
CA ARG A 137 -65.12 -29.49 -51.00
C ARG A 137 -66.44 -29.60 -51.77
N ALA A 138 -66.75 -28.62 -52.62
CA ALA A 138 -67.98 -28.62 -53.41
C ALA A 138 -67.99 -29.73 -54.48
N ARG A 139 -66.88 -29.96 -55.17
CA ARG A 139 -66.75 -31.08 -56.14
C ARG A 139 -66.67 -32.43 -55.44
N THR A 140 -66.13 -32.49 -54.22
CA THR A 140 -66.17 -33.71 -53.40
C THR A 140 -67.61 -34.07 -53.06
N TRP A 141 -68.39 -33.10 -52.62
CA TRP A 141 -69.84 -33.24 -52.42
C TRP A 141 -70.57 -33.74 -53.67
N ALA A 142 -70.32 -33.13 -54.83
CA ALA A 142 -70.90 -33.58 -56.09
C ALA A 142 -70.51 -35.03 -56.42
N SER A 143 -69.23 -35.37 -56.25
CA SER A 143 -68.72 -36.72 -56.54
C SER A 143 -69.29 -37.79 -55.61
N LEU A 144 -69.51 -37.48 -54.33
CA LEU A 144 -70.18 -38.39 -53.39
C LEU A 144 -71.61 -38.71 -53.84
N ARG A 145 -72.36 -37.71 -54.33
CA ARG A 145 -73.71 -37.88 -54.87
C ARG A 145 -73.69 -38.71 -56.15
N ASP A 146 -72.86 -38.34 -57.11
CA ASP A 146 -72.77 -39.02 -58.42
C ASP A 146 -72.32 -40.47 -58.26
N ALA A 147 -71.45 -40.74 -57.28
CA ALA A 147 -70.97 -42.07 -56.94
C ALA A 147 -71.96 -42.90 -56.10
N GLY A 148 -73.07 -42.33 -55.61
CA GLY A 148 -74.02 -43.02 -54.75
C GLY A 148 -73.45 -43.43 -53.38
N VAL A 149 -72.48 -42.68 -52.85
CA VAL A 149 -71.90 -42.94 -51.51
C VAL A 149 -72.92 -42.53 -50.44
N ARG A 150 -73.13 -43.36 -49.40
CA ARG A 150 -74.06 -43.06 -48.31
C ARG A 150 -73.51 -41.94 -47.42
N ILE A 151 -74.19 -40.80 -47.40
CA ILE A 151 -73.81 -39.61 -46.62
C ILE A 151 -74.52 -39.65 -45.24
N PRO A 152 -73.85 -39.28 -44.13
CA PRO A 152 -74.46 -39.22 -42.80
C PRO A 152 -75.71 -38.31 -42.72
N GLU A 153 -76.68 -38.67 -41.88
CA GLU A 153 -77.87 -37.84 -41.58
C GLU A 153 -77.45 -36.55 -40.86
N GLY A 154 -78.07 -35.41 -41.20
CA GLY A 154 -77.71 -34.09 -40.65
C GLY A 154 -76.65 -33.30 -41.43
N ALA A 155 -76.15 -33.85 -42.55
CA ALA A 155 -75.21 -33.16 -43.42
C ALA A 155 -75.92 -32.11 -44.30
N ALA A 156 -75.54 -30.83 -44.17
CA ALA A 156 -76.08 -29.73 -44.97
C ALA A 156 -75.06 -29.25 -46.00
N GLU A 157 -75.53 -28.96 -47.22
CA GLU A 157 -74.71 -28.36 -48.29
C GLU A 157 -74.46 -26.84 -48.08
N SER A 158 -75.03 -26.28 -47.01
CA SER A 158 -75.02 -24.84 -46.75
C SER A 158 -73.63 -24.34 -46.39
N ARG A 159 -73.18 -23.27 -47.07
CA ARG A 159 -71.92 -22.55 -46.80
C ARG A 159 -71.86 -21.88 -45.41
N ARG A 160 -72.93 -21.96 -44.62
CA ARG A 160 -73.03 -21.49 -43.24
C ARG A 160 -73.15 -22.73 -42.37
N GLY A 161 -72.09 -23.12 -41.68
CA GLY A 161 -71.93 -24.41 -40.99
C GLY A 161 -72.95 -24.71 -39.90
N GLU A 162 -74.18 -25.06 -40.27
CA GLU A 162 -75.25 -25.55 -39.39
C GLU A 162 -75.58 -27.03 -39.65
N GLY A 163 -74.59 -27.84 -40.03
CA GLY A 163 -74.71 -29.29 -40.13
C GLY A 163 -73.52 -30.01 -39.50
N ASP A 164 -73.77 -31.16 -38.86
CA ASP A 164 -72.77 -31.91 -38.06
C ASP A 164 -71.67 -32.62 -38.90
N PHE A 165 -71.77 -32.60 -40.23
CA PHE A 165 -70.83 -33.30 -41.12
C PHE A 165 -70.48 -32.50 -42.38
N ALA A 166 -69.18 -32.42 -42.68
CA ALA A 166 -68.64 -31.94 -43.95
C ALA A 166 -67.61 -32.95 -44.49
N PRO A 167 -67.64 -33.30 -45.79
CA PRO A 167 -66.69 -34.24 -46.38
C PRO A 167 -65.29 -33.61 -46.49
N PRO A 168 -64.24 -34.45 -46.53
CA PRO A 168 -62.87 -33.96 -46.58
C PRO A 168 -62.57 -33.27 -47.91
N ALA A 169 -62.03 -32.06 -47.84
CA ALA A 169 -61.74 -31.21 -49.01
C ALA A 169 -60.48 -31.65 -49.76
N LEU A 170 -59.47 -32.20 -49.06
CA LEU A 170 -58.16 -32.52 -49.63
C LEU A 170 -58.01 -33.98 -50.08
N ARG A 171 -59.08 -34.77 -49.98
CA ARG A 171 -59.01 -36.23 -50.23
C ARG A 171 -59.33 -36.63 -51.67
N LEU A 172 -60.06 -35.79 -52.41
CA LEU A 172 -60.31 -35.95 -53.85
C LEU A 172 -59.64 -34.81 -54.64
N VAL A 173 -58.99 -35.16 -55.74
CA VAL A 173 -58.18 -34.24 -56.54
C VAL A 173 -58.52 -34.30 -58.02
N TRP A 174 -58.60 -33.15 -58.69
CA TRP A 174 -58.87 -33.01 -60.13
C TRP A 174 -57.68 -32.38 -60.84
N PRO A 175 -57.43 -32.68 -62.13
CA PRO A 175 -56.42 -31.97 -62.90
C PRO A 175 -56.87 -30.52 -63.13
N GLU A 176 -55.89 -29.61 -63.18
CA GLU A 176 -56.04 -28.18 -63.46
C GLU A 176 -55.09 -27.82 -64.62
N ALA A 177 -55.52 -26.91 -65.50
CA ALA A 177 -54.74 -26.54 -66.69
C ALA A 177 -53.83 -25.32 -66.44
N SER A 178 -54.13 -24.54 -65.40
CA SER A 178 -53.41 -23.30 -65.08
C SER A 178 -51.98 -23.59 -64.60
N PRO A 179 -50.92 -23.08 -65.25
CA PRO A 179 -49.54 -23.21 -64.76
C PRO A 179 -49.28 -22.31 -63.54
N PRO A 180 -48.17 -22.51 -62.79
CA PRO A 180 -47.75 -21.57 -61.77
C PRO A 180 -47.34 -20.21 -62.39
N ALA A 181 -47.28 -19.16 -61.57
CA ALA A 181 -46.81 -17.85 -62.01
C ALA A 181 -45.36 -17.89 -62.53
N ASP A 182 -45.05 -17.05 -63.52
CA ASP A 182 -43.73 -16.96 -64.14
C ASP A 182 -42.61 -16.73 -63.09
N GLY A 183 -41.52 -17.49 -63.21
CA GLY A 183 -40.37 -17.40 -62.31
C GLY A 183 -40.44 -18.24 -61.03
N PHE A 184 -41.51 -19.03 -60.87
CA PHE A 184 -41.71 -19.97 -59.76
C PHE A 184 -42.01 -21.39 -60.26
N ASP A 185 -41.61 -22.39 -59.46
CA ASP A 185 -41.76 -23.80 -59.80
C ASP A 185 -43.12 -24.36 -59.33
N SER A 186 -43.66 -23.78 -58.25
CA SER A 186 -44.95 -24.15 -57.65
C SER A 186 -45.74 -22.92 -57.20
N GLU A 187 -47.07 -23.01 -57.23
CA GLU A 187 -48.02 -21.98 -56.79
C GLU A 187 -49.23 -22.65 -56.11
N VAL A 188 -49.47 -22.34 -54.84
CA VAL A 188 -50.66 -22.75 -54.11
C VAL A 188 -51.66 -21.60 -54.13
N VAL A 189 -52.87 -21.84 -54.67
CA VAL A 189 -53.96 -20.85 -54.72
C VAL A 189 -55.07 -21.27 -53.76
N VAL A 190 -55.30 -20.50 -52.71
CA VAL A 190 -56.36 -20.75 -51.71
C VAL A 190 -57.48 -19.74 -51.92
N HIS A 191 -58.66 -20.20 -52.34
CA HIS A 191 -59.83 -19.33 -52.48
C HIS A 191 -60.44 -19.09 -51.09
N LEU A 192 -60.34 -17.86 -50.59
CA LEU A 192 -60.67 -17.53 -49.21
C LEU A 192 -62.18 -17.63 -48.95
N ARG A 193 -62.54 -18.25 -47.82
CA ARG A 193 -63.93 -18.28 -47.35
C ARG A 193 -64.43 -16.86 -47.04
N ALA A 194 -65.75 -16.70 -47.01
CA ALA A 194 -66.37 -15.39 -46.78
C ALA A 194 -66.13 -14.83 -45.38
N ASP A 195 -65.86 -15.68 -44.39
CA ASP A 195 -65.57 -15.34 -42.99
C ASP A 195 -64.09 -15.01 -42.72
N VAL A 196 -63.22 -15.14 -43.73
CA VAL A 196 -61.80 -14.80 -43.61
C VAL A 196 -61.57 -13.36 -44.06
N ASP A 197 -60.98 -12.57 -43.16
CA ASP A 197 -60.46 -11.23 -43.44
C ASP A 197 -59.12 -11.38 -44.19
N ALA A 198 -59.12 -10.97 -45.46
CA ALA A 198 -57.99 -11.16 -46.35
C ALA A 198 -56.85 -10.16 -46.07
N ASP A 199 -57.18 -8.94 -45.65
CA ASP A 199 -56.20 -7.90 -45.35
C ASP A 199 -55.50 -8.21 -44.02
N ALA A 200 -56.26 -8.64 -43.02
CA ALA A 200 -55.69 -9.11 -41.75
C ALA A 200 -54.80 -10.34 -41.95
N LEU A 201 -55.19 -11.28 -42.81
CA LEU A 201 -54.37 -12.45 -43.14
C LEU A 201 -53.05 -12.06 -43.82
N LEU A 202 -53.08 -11.16 -44.81
CA LEU A 202 -51.86 -10.65 -45.46
C LEU A 202 -50.97 -9.87 -44.47
N ALA A 203 -51.55 -9.07 -43.59
CA ALA A 203 -50.81 -8.34 -42.57
C ALA A 203 -50.10 -9.29 -41.58
N ALA A 204 -50.76 -10.38 -41.16
CA ALA A 204 -50.16 -11.42 -40.33
C ALA A 204 -49.00 -12.12 -41.06
N MET A 205 -49.21 -12.51 -42.33
CA MET A 205 -48.17 -13.10 -43.18
C MET A 205 -46.95 -12.20 -43.35
N ARG A 206 -47.18 -10.89 -43.51
CA ARG A 206 -46.11 -9.89 -43.57
C ARG A 206 -45.32 -9.83 -42.27
N ALA A 207 -45.99 -9.86 -41.11
CA ALA A 207 -45.35 -9.85 -39.81
C ALA A 207 -44.51 -11.11 -39.53
N GLU A 208 -44.93 -12.26 -40.06
CA GLU A 208 -44.22 -13.55 -39.93
C GLU A 208 -42.98 -13.67 -40.84
N ALA A 209 -42.87 -12.87 -41.91
CA ALA A 209 -41.84 -13.04 -42.94
C ALA A 209 -40.39 -12.99 -42.40
N ILE A 210 -40.11 -12.10 -41.45
CA ILE A 210 -38.79 -11.99 -40.83
C ILE A 210 -38.48 -13.24 -39.99
N ASP A 211 -39.44 -13.68 -39.17
CA ASP A 211 -39.29 -14.87 -38.33
C ASP A 211 -39.07 -16.13 -39.19
N LEU A 212 -39.78 -16.26 -40.32
CA LEU A 212 -39.61 -17.39 -41.23
C LEU A 212 -38.26 -17.38 -41.95
N LEU A 213 -37.74 -16.21 -42.35
CA LEU A 213 -36.39 -16.08 -42.90
C LEU A 213 -35.30 -16.38 -41.85
N LEU A 214 -35.58 -16.08 -40.58
CA LEU A 214 -34.72 -16.45 -39.47
C LEU A 214 -34.76 -17.98 -39.24
N GLU A 215 -35.93 -18.60 -39.24
CA GLU A 215 -36.17 -20.03 -38.97
C GLU A 215 -35.71 -20.97 -40.08
N LEU A 216 -35.90 -20.57 -41.34
CA LEU A 216 -35.72 -21.40 -42.52
C LEU A 216 -34.56 -20.87 -43.38
N PRO A 217 -33.30 -21.26 -43.10
CA PRO A 217 -32.11 -20.69 -43.77
C PRO A 217 -32.01 -21.02 -45.26
N ALA A 218 -32.82 -21.96 -45.75
CA ALA A 218 -32.93 -22.26 -47.18
C ALA A 218 -33.72 -21.19 -47.96
N LEU A 219 -34.59 -20.43 -47.28
CA LEU A 219 -35.29 -19.29 -47.86
C LEU A 219 -34.39 -18.06 -47.84
N ARG A 220 -34.21 -17.43 -49.00
CA ARG A 220 -33.45 -16.19 -49.16
C ARG A 220 -34.33 -14.96 -49.35
N SER A 221 -35.56 -15.12 -49.82
CA SER A 221 -36.54 -14.04 -49.83
C SER A 221 -37.98 -14.51 -49.63
N ILE A 222 -38.76 -13.65 -48.95
CA ILE A 222 -40.21 -13.77 -48.83
C ILE A 222 -40.81 -12.44 -49.26
N ARG A 223 -41.65 -12.47 -50.30
CA ARG A 223 -42.44 -11.32 -50.75
C ARG A 223 -43.88 -11.46 -50.28
N VAL A 224 -44.46 -10.44 -49.67
CA VAL A 224 -45.87 -10.37 -49.27
C VAL A 224 -46.48 -9.08 -49.78
N GLY A 225 -47.37 -9.17 -50.77
CA GLY A 225 -47.84 -7.99 -51.49
C GLY A 225 -46.70 -7.29 -52.22
N ASP A 226 -46.50 -6.01 -51.94
CA ASP A 226 -45.42 -5.18 -52.52
C ASP A 226 -44.11 -5.23 -51.71
N ASP A 227 -44.15 -5.80 -50.51
CA ASP A 227 -43.00 -5.86 -49.60
C ASP A 227 -42.19 -7.13 -49.82
N GLU A 228 -40.88 -7.01 -50.04
CA GLU A 228 -39.97 -8.14 -50.14
C GLU A 228 -38.89 -8.07 -49.06
N PHE A 229 -38.78 -9.16 -48.29
CA PHE A 229 -37.78 -9.36 -47.26
C PHE A 229 -36.68 -10.26 -47.79
N HIS A 230 -35.42 -9.90 -47.52
CA HIS A 230 -34.25 -10.68 -47.93
C HIS A 230 -33.37 -11.03 -46.75
N SER A 231 -32.86 -12.27 -46.70
CA SER A 231 -31.82 -12.69 -45.76
C SER A 231 -30.44 -12.70 -46.42
N ILE A 232 -29.44 -12.16 -45.75
CA ILE A 232 -28.03 -12.14 -46.17
C ILE A 232 -27.19 -12.69 -45.04
N VAL A 233 -26.22 -13.54 -45.38
CA VAL A 233 -25.30 -14.14 -44.40
C VAL A 233 -23.86 -13.80 -44.80
N THR A 234 -23.11 -13.27 -43.83
CA THR A 234 -21.68 -12.91 -43.97
C THR A 234 -20.88 -13.66 -42.92
N ASP A 235 -19.75 -14.27 -43.30
CA ASP A 235 -18.83 -14.93 -42.36
C ASP A 235 -18.00 -13.87 -41.61
N LEU A 236 -17.93 -13.96 -40.28
CA LEU A 236 -17.14 -13.09 -39.41
C LEU A 236 -15.86 -13.77 -38.90
N GLY A 237 -15.63 -15.04 -39.24
CA GLY A 237 -14.52 -15.84 -38.74
C GLY A 237 -14.85 -16.60 -37.45
N GLY A 238 -14.01 -17.60 -37.10
CA GLY A 238 -14.17 -18.38 -35.86
C GLY A 238 -15.46 -19.19 -35.74
N GLY A 239 -16.21 -19.38 -36.83
CA GLY A 239 -17.52 -20.03 -36.85
C GLY A 239 -18.71 -19.11 -36.58
N LEU A 240 -18.48 -17.80 -36.40
CA LEU A 240 -19.51 -16.78 -36.22
C LEU A 240 -19.93 -16.19 -37.57
N GLU A 241 -21.24 -16.06 -37.81
CA GLU A 241 -21.78 -15.46 -39.04
C GLU A 241 -22.74 -14.30 -38.72
N GLU A 242 -22.73 -13.21 -39.48
CA GLU A 242 -23.75 -12.17 -39.44
C GLU A 242 -24.93 -12.55 -40.34
N LEU A 243 -26.14 -12.66 -39.78
CA LEU A 243 -27.41 -12.75 -40.49
C LEU A 243 -28.09 -11.38 -40.50
N ARG A 244 -28.40 -10.88 -41.69
CA ARG A 244 -29.09 -9.60 -41.90
C ARG A 244 -30.37 -9.82 -42.69
N ILE A 245 -31.51 -9.40 -42.13
CA ILE A 245 -32.82 -9.43 -42.79
C ILE A 245 -33.28 -8.00 -43.02
N ARG A 246 -33.63 -7.64 -44.26
CA ARG A 246 -34.10 -6.29 -44.58
C ARG A 246 -35.28 -6.27 -45.54
N LEU A 247 -36.05 -5.20 -45.48
CA LEU A 247 -37.10 -4.85 -46.44
C LEU A 247 -36.53 -4.04 -47.62
N GLY A 248 -36.88 -4.41 -48.86
CA GLY A 248 -36.52 -3.65 -50.08
C GLY A 248 -35.80 -4.51 -51.15
N PRO A 249 -35.50 -3.95 -52.34
CA PRO A 249 -34.96 -4.73 -53.46
C PRO A 249 -33.54 -5.26 -53.20
N LEU A 250 -33.28 -6.49 -53.67
CA LEU A 250 -31.97 -7.16 -53.68
C LEU A 250 -30.86 -6.26 -54.27
N PRO A 251 -29.70 -6.07 -53.61
CA PRO A 251 -28.51 -5.58 -54.28
C PRO A 251 -27.94 -6.69 -55.15
N ALA A 252 -27.44 -6.29 -56.30
CA ALA A 252 -26.80 -7.18 -57.25
C ALA A 252 -25.39 -7.59 -56.78
N VAL A 253 -25.22 -8.47 -55.77
CA VAL A 253 -23.99 -9.27 -55.54
C VAL A 253 -24.28 -10.51 -54.63
N ALA A 254 -23.64 -11.63 -55.03
CA ALA A 254 -23.32 -12.89 -54.32
C ALA A 254 -24.42 -13.97 -54.16
N GLU A 255 -24.51 -14.84 -55.17
CA GLU A 255 -25.03 -16.21 -55.02
C GLU A 255 -24.07 -17.04 -54.16
N GLN A 256 -24.48 -17.41 -52.93
CA GLN A 256 -23.77 -18.39 -52.10
C GLN A 256 -24.49 -19.75 -52.14
N PRO A 257 -23.75 -20.88 -52.16
CA PRO A 257 -24.34 -22.22 -52.19
C PRO A 257 -25.08 -22.56 -50.88
N ILE A 258 -26.12 -23.38 -51.01
CA ILE A 258 -26.92 -23.88 -49.88
C ILE A 258 -26.14 -24.95 -49.13
N ARG A 259 -25.92 -24.75 -47.82
CA ARG A 259 -25.41 -25.79 -46.92
C ARG A 259 -26.59 -26.53 -46.28
N VAL A 260 -26.78 -27.79 -46.67
CA VAL A 260 -27.82 -28.69 -46.14
C VAL A 260 -27.49 -29.05 -44.69
N LEU A 261 -28.46 -28.95 -43.78
CA LEU A 261 -28.39 -29.54 -42.44
C LEU A 261 -28.62 -31.05 -42.57
N GLY A 262 -27.57 -31.85 -42.38
CA GLY A 262 -27.64 -33.31 -42.36
C GLY A 262 -26.96 -33.97 -43.56
N GLY A 263 -25.82 -34.62 -43.29
CA GLY A 263 -25.09 -35.44 -44.25
C GLY A 263 -23.64 -35.62 -43.82
N GLU A 264 -23.38 -36.63 -42.99
CA GLU A 264 -22.02 -37.11 -42.71
C GLU A 264 -21.34 -37.52 -44.03
N GLY A 265 -20.27 -36.81 -44.40
CA GLY A 265 -19.30 -37.29 -45.38
C GLY A 265 -18.18 -38.06 -44.66
N PRO A 266 -17.61 -39.12 -45.27
CA PRO A 266 -16.75 -40.05 -44.56
C PRO A 266 -15.42 -39.41 -44.17
N ILE A 267 -15.05 -39.58 -42.90
CA ILE A 267 -13.71 -39.30 -42.40
C ILE A 267 -12.78 -40.38 -43.00
N SER A 268 -12.09 -40.05 -44.09
CA SER A 268 -10.88 -40.78 -44.47
C SER A 268 -9.72 -40.19 -43.68
N GLY A 269 -9.29 -40.92 -42.66
CA GLY A 269 -7.97 -40.72 -42.07
C GLY A 269 -6.90 -41.11 -43.09
N ASP A 270 -5.90 -40.26 -43.23
CA ASP A 270 -4.51 -40.68 -43.25
C ASP A 270 -3.64 -39.48 -42.88
N ALA A 271 -2.83 -39.71 -41.85
CA ALA A 271 -1.79 -38.82 -41.37
C ALA A 271 -0.53 -39.05 -42.21
N ASP A 272 0.02 -38.00 -42.81
CA ASP A 272 1.48 -37.81 -42.92
C ASP A 272 1.80 -36.40 -43.45
N ALA A 273 2.44 -35.58 -42.62
CA ALA A 273 3.21 -34.43 -43.05
C ALA A 273 4.26 -34.11 -41.98
N GLY A 274 5.53 -34.41 -42.30
CA GLY A 274 6.71 -34.07 -41.50
C GLY A 274 7.04 -32.58 -41.48
N PRO A 275 8.04 -32.17 -40.70
CA PRO A 275 8.23 -30.80 -40.23
C PRO A 275 8.89 -29.94 -41.31
N GLY A 276 8.32 -28.76 -41.56
CA GLY A 276 8.88 -27.77 -42.47
C GLY A 276 8.53 -26.36 -42.01
N ASP A 277 9.56 -25.67 -41.53
CA ASP A 277 9.76 -24.22 -41.39
C ASP A 277 8.62 -23.35 -40.85
N ALA A 278 8.91 -22.74 -39.69
CA ALA A 278 8.17 -21.66 -39.07
C ALA A 278 8.01 -20.45 -40.01
N PRO A 279 6.80 -19.84 -40.09
CA PRO A 279 6.67 -18.53 -40.72
C PRO A 279 7.09 -17.44 -39.71
N GLU A 280 7.95 -16.53 -40.18
CA GLU A 280 8.28 -15.28 -39.51
C GLU A 280 7.02 -14.46 -39.24
N ALA A 281 7.04 -13.72 -38.11
CA ALA A 281 5.99 -12.82 -37.66
C ALA A 281 5.67 -11.73 -38.70
N GLY A 282 4.66 -12.00 -39.53
CA GLY A 282 4.00 -11.01 -40.37
C GLY A 282 2.99 -10.22 -39.55
N ALA A 283 3.02 -8.89 -39.70
CA ALA A 283 2.12 -7.94 -39.06
C ALA A 283 0.67 -8.45 -39.02
N ALA A 284 0.05 -8.39 -37.83
CA ALA A 284 -1.34 -8.76 -37.61
C ALA A 284 -2.24 -8.06 -38.65
N GLU A 285 -2.97 -8.86 -39.43
CA GLU A 285 -4.09 -8.33 -40.21
C GLU A 285 -5.06 -7.62 -39.23
N PRO A 286 -5.62 -6.45 -39.61
CA PRO A 286 -6.56 -5.75 -38.75
C PRO A 286 -7.74 -6.68 -38.42
N ASP A 287 -8.12 -6.72 -37.14
CA ASP A 287 -9.27 -7.49 -36.69
C ASP A 287 -10.50 -7.07 -37.52
N PRO A 288 -11.21 -8.00 -38.21
CA PRO A 288 -12.42 -7.67 -38.94
C PRO A 288 -13.50 -6.99 -38.06
N PHE A 289 -13.40 -7.09 -36.73
CA PHE A 289 -14.27 -6.40 -35.78
C PHE A 289 -13.94 -4.91 -35.60
N ASP A 290 -12.68 -4.48 -35.74
CA ASP A 290 -12.29 -3.07 -35.56
C ASP A 290 -12.96 -2.18 -36.61
N ALA A 291 -13.08 -2.66 -37.86
CA ALA A 291 -13.78 -1.94 -38.92
C ALA A 291 -15.31 -1.85 -38.71
N LEU A 292 -15.89 -2.83 -38.02
CA LEU A 292 -17.34 -2.88 -37.74
C LEU A 292 -17.73 -2.01 -36.53
N LEU A 293 -16.82 -1.88 -35.55
CA LEU A 293 -17.04 -1.14 -34.31
C LEU A 293 -16.54 0.32 -34.35
N ALA A 294 -15.59 0.67 -35.24
CA ALA A 294 -15.01 2.02 -35.35
C ALA A 294 -15.96 3.10 -35.91
N GLY A 295 -17.22 2.77 -36.20
CA GLY A 295 -18.18 3.70 -36.81
C GLY A 295 -18.90 4.66 -35.86
N LEU A 296 -18.70 4.60 -34.55
CA LEU A 296 -19.45 5.43 -33.59
C LEU A 296 -18.57 5.90 -32.42
N ASP A 297 -18.55 7.23 -32.22
CA ASP A 297 -17.72 7.97 -31.26
C ASP A 297 -17.80 7.41 -29.83
N ALA A 298 -16.61 7.18 -29.25
CA ALA A 298 -16.39 6.86 -27.86
C ALA A 298 -16.22 8.17 -27.06
N ASP A 299 -17.32 8.83 -26.71
CA ASP A 299 -17.29 9.85 -25.66
C ASP A 299 -18.67 10.04 -25.03
N THR A 300 -18.92 9.28 -23.96
CA THR A 300 -19.73 9.68 -22.79
C THR A 300 -19.71 8.53 -21.78
N GLY A 301 -18.65 8.50 -20.97
CA GLY A 301 -18.58 7.67 -19.78
C GLY A 301 -19.52 8.21 -18.70
N THR A 302 -20.79 7.79 -18.73
CA THR A 302 -21.68 7.85 -17.55
C THR A 302 -22.88 6.92 -17.75
N ILE A 303 -22.92 5.79 -17.04
CA ILE A 303 -24.14 4.98 -16.89
C ILE A 303 -24.94 5.59 -15.72
N GLY A 304 -25.73 6.62 -16.03
CA GLY A 304 -26.77 7.14 -15.15
C GLY A 304 -28.05 6.34 -15.33
N VAL A 305 -28.67 5.93 -14.22
CA VAL A 305 -29.95 5.21 -14.17
C VAL A 305 -31.09 6.13 -14.68
N ALA A 306 -31.31 6.12 -15.99
CA ALA A 306 -32.53 6.57 -16.66
C ALA A 306 -32.57 5.88 -18.02
N ASP A 307 -33.62 5.08 -18.28
CA ASP A 307 -33.84 4.31 -19.51
C ASP A 307 -33.78 5.20 -20.78
N PRO A 308 -32.69 5.16 -21.57
CA PRO A 308 -32.60 5.81 -22.87
C PRO A 308 -32.87 4.81 -24.01
N PHE A 309 -33.14 3.53 -23.70
CA PHE A 309 -33.26 2.44 -24.65
C PHE A 309 -34.66 2.38 -25.30
N GLY A 310 -35.68 2.94 -24.64
CA GLY A 310 -37.03 3.03 -25.22
C GLY A 310 -37.13 3.92 -26.46
N ALA A 311 -36.31 4.98 -26.58
CA ALA A 311 -36.41 5.96 -27.67
C ALA A 311 -35.62 5.57 -28.94
N LEU A 312 -34.73 4.59 -28.86
CA LEU A 312 -33.85 4.17 -29.96
C LEU A 312 -34.24 2.81 -30.59
N ASP A 313 -35.07 2.01 -29.91
CA ASP A 313 -35.74 0.85 -30.54
C ASP A 313 -36.62 1.34 -31.73
N GLU A 314 -37.24 2.54 -31.61
CA GLU A 314 -38.07 3.17 -32.65
C GLU A 314 -37.29 3.48 -33.95
N ALA A 315 -36.03 3.89 -33.87
CA ALA A 315 -35.22 4.22 -35.05
C ALA A 315 -34.78 2.98 -35.87
N SER A 316 -34.65 1.82 -35.24
CA SER A 316 -34.39 0.54 -35.93
C SER A 316 -35.66 -0.06 -36.55
N GLU A 317 -36.84 0.26 -35.99
CA GLU A 317 -38.11 -0.06 -36.61
C GLU A 317 -38.39 0.78 -37.87
N GLU A 318 -37.85 2.00 -37.95
CA GLU A 318 -37.98 2.88 -39.13
C GLU A 318 -37.21 2.39 -40.38
N SER A 319 -36.12 1.63 -40.25
CA SER A 319 -35.32 1.16 -41.40
C SER A 319 -35.74 -0.20 -41.95
N GLY A 320 -36.49 -1.00 -41.18
CA GLY A 320 -36.91 -2.35 -41.57
C GLY A 320 -35.78 -3.39 -41.70
N GLU A 321 -34.56 -3.06 -41.23
CA GLU A 321 -33.40 -3.96 -41.20
C GLU A 321 -33.17 -4.53 -39.80
N ARG A 322 -32.92 -5.84 -39.70
CA ARG A 322 -32.60 -6.54 -38.45
C ARG A 322 -31.36 -7.42 -38.64
N VAL A 323 -30.49 -7.42 -37.63
CA VAL A 323 -29.19 -8.09 -37.69
C VAL A 323 -29.03 -9.02 -36.48
N TRP A 324 -28.45 -10.19 -36.71
CA TRP A 324 -28.07 -11.16 -35.69
C TRP A 324 -26.67 -11.70 -35.97
N TRP A 325 -25.91 -12.00 -34.93
CA TRP A 325 -24.77 -12.90 -35.02
C TRP A 325 -25.23 -14.31 -34.70
N GLN A 326 -24.99 -15.24 -35.61
CA GLN A 326 -25.39 -16.63 -35.48
C GLN A 326 -24.18 -17.55 -35.36
N PHE A 327 -24.35 -18.62 -34.60
CA PHE A 327 -23.37 -19.68 -34.42
C PHE A 327 -24.06 -21.03 -34.49
N ARG A 328 -23.44 -21.99 -35.17
CA ARG A 328 -24.00 -23.34 -35.36
C ARG A 328 -23.22 -24.37 -34.56
N THR A 329 -23.93 -25.12 -33.74
CA THR A 329 -23.42 -26.34 -33.09
C THR A 329 -23.99 -27.58 -33.79
N ALA A 330 -23.64 -28.77 -33.33
CA ALA A 330 -24.09 -30.02 -33.94
C ALA A 330 -25.62 -30.17 -33.98
N ARG A 331 -26.35 -29.58 -33.01
CA ARG A 331 -27.81 -29.74 -32.87
C ARG A 331 -28.59 -28.44 -32.72
N ALA A 332 -27.92 -27.30 -32.79
CA ALA A 332 -28.54 -26.00 -32.56
C ALA A 332 -27.92 -24.90 -33.42
N ARG A 333 -28.74 -23.91 -33.75
CA ARG A 333 -28.31 -22.61 -34.26
C ARG A 333 -28.73 -21.56 -33.24
N TRP A 334 -27.74 -20.87 -32.71
CA TRP A 334 -27.90 -19.80 -31.74
C TRP A 334 -27.81 -18.45 -32.46
N LEU A 335 -28.67 -17.50 -32.11
CA LEU A 335 -28.65 -16.15 -32.70
C LEU A 335 -28.70 -15.08 -31.61
N LEU A 336 -27.71 -14.19 -31.63
CA LEU A 336 -27.60 -13.04 -30.75
C LEU A 336 -27.95 -11.77 -31.54
N PRO A 337 -29.01 -11.03 -31.19
CA PRO A 337 -29.38 -9.83 -31.93
C PRO A 337 -28.30 -8.74 -31.81
N VAL A 338 -28.13 -7.98 -32.89
CA VAL A 338 -27.20 -6.84 -32.97
C VAL A 338 -28.03 -5.58 -33.11
N ARG A 339 -27.78 -4.60 -32.24
CA ARG A 339 -28.43 -3.29 -32.23
C ARG A 339 -27.36 -2.21 -32.22
N ASN A 340 -27.47 -1.22 -33.10
CA ASN A 340 -26.48 -0.14 -33.24
C ASN A 340 -25.04 -0.66 -33.37
N GLY A 341 -24.85 -1.73 -34.15
CA GLY A 341 -23.54 -2.35 -34.37
C GLY A 341 -22.99 -3.18 -33.19
N ARG A 342 -23.72 -3.30 -32.07
CA ARG A 342 -23.29 -4.07 -30.90
C ARG A 342 -24.21 -5.26 -30.61
N PRO A 343 -23.66 -6.42 -30.21
CA PRO A 343 -24.48 -7.54 -29.76
C PRO A 343 -25.24 -7.16 -28.47
N VAL A 344 -26.48 -7.61 -28.35
CA VAL A 344 -27.29 -7.46 -27.14
C VAL A 344 -27.98 -8.77 -26.79
N GLN A 345 -28.32 -8.98 -25.51
CA GLN A 345 -29.08 -10.15 -25.12
C GLN A 345 -30.45 -10.17 -25.82
N ALA A 346 -30.84 -11.34 -26.32
CA ALA A 346 -32.17 -11.57 -26.84
C ALA A 346 -33.22 -11.35 -25.73
N ARG A 347 -34.36 -10.76 -26.11
CA ARG A 347 -35.54 -10.77 -25.24
C ARG A 347 -36.01 -12.21 -25.06
N PRO A 348 -36.65 -12.56 -23.92
CA PRO A 348 -37.26 -13.89 -23.75
C PRO A 348 -38.11 -14.26 -24.98
N ASP A 349 -37.87 -15.46 -25.51
CA ASP A 349 -38.52 -15.97 -26.71
C ASP A 349 -38.99 -17.41 -26.48
N VAL A 350 -39.12 -18.21 -27.53
CA VAL A 350 -39.51 -19.61 -27.46
C VAL A 350 -38.46 -20.48 -28.13
N LEU A 351 -38.44 -21.77 -27.79
CA LEU A 351 -37.67 -22.75 -28.54
C LEU A 351 -38.24 -22.87 -29.96
N ARG A 352 -37.38 -22.85 -30.98
CA ARG A 352 -37.77 -23.03 -32.39
C ARG A 352 -37.24 -24.34 -32.93
N ALA A 353 -38.05 -25.14 -33.63
CA ALA A 353 -37.63 -26.46 -34.16
C ALA A 353 -38.38 -26.89 -35.44
N PRO A 354 -38.00 -26.39 -36.63
CA PRO A 354 -37.26 -25.15 -36.85
C PRO A 354 -38.14 -23.91 -36.64
N THR A 355 -39.46 -24.09 -36.50
CA THR A 355 -40.45 -23.02 -36.30
C THR A 355 -40.81 -22.82 -34.83
N ARG A 356 -41.35 -21.65 -34.47
CA ARG A 356 -41.80 -21.31 -33.10
C ARG A 356 -42.63 -22.42 -32.45
N SER A 357 -42.33 -22.71 -31.18
CA SER A 357 -43.12 -23.58 -30.29
C SER A 357 -43.76 -22.81 -29.13
N ASP A 358 -44.49 -23.49 -28.24
CA ASP A 358 -45.04 -22.94 -26.99
C ASP A 358 -44.05 -23.07 -25.80
N GLU A 359 -42.82 -23.54 -26.02
CA GLU A 359 -41.80 -23.66 -24.96
C GLU A 359 -41.06 -22.33 -24.75
N GLU A 360 -41.52 -21.53 -23.78
CA GLU A 360 -40.87 -20.25 -23.45
C GLU A 360 -39.44 -20.45 -22.93
N LEU A 361 -38.51 -19.60 -23.37
CA LEU A 361 -37.09 -19.57 -23.00
C LEU A 361 -36.69 -18.20 -22.44
N SER A 362 -35.78 -18.21 -21.46
CA SER A 362 -35.16 -17.03 -20.84
C SER A 362 -33.70 -16.83 -21.26
N LEU A 363 -33.24 -17.56 -22.27
CA LEU A 363 -31.85 -17.55 -22.72
C LEU A 363 -31.47 -16.22 -23.40
N PRO A 364 -30.20 -15.80 -23.28
CA PRO A 364 -29.72 -14.54 -23.86
C PRO A 364 -29.52 -14.58 -25.37
N ALA A 365 -29.77 -15.73 -26.02
CA ALA A 365 -29.73 -15.91 -27.46
C ALA A 365 -30.96 -16.70 -27.92
N LEU A 366 -31.42 -16.42 -29.14
CA LEU A 366 -32.48 -17.18 -29.78
C LEU A 366 -31.97 -18.57 -30.13
N LEU A 367 -32.79 -19.60 -29.90
CA LEU A 367 -32.44 -21.00 -30.16
C LEU A 367 -33.32 -21.61 -31.25
N ILE A 368 -32.68 -22.09 -32.31
CA ILE A 368 -33.30 -22.96 -33.32
C ILE A 368 -32.64 -24.33 -33.22
N ALA A 369 -33.38 -25.32 -32.73
CA ALA A 369 -32.88 -26.63 -32.36
C ALA A 369 -33.34 -27.73 -33.33
N ASP A 370 -32.47 -28.70 -33.56
CA ASP A 370 -32.82 -29.99 -34.16
C ASP A 370 -33.31 -30.95 -33.06
N ILE A 371 -34.59 -30.82 -32.72
CA ILE A 371 -35.25 -31.61 -31.68
C ILE A 371 -36.66 -32.06 -32.12
N ALA A 372 -37.05 -33.25 -31.67
CA ALA A 372 -38.29 -33.87 -32.09
C ALA A 372 -39.52 -33.21 -31.42
N MET A 373 -40.46 -32.75 -32.24
CA MET A 373 -41.69 -32.05 -31.83
C MET A 373 -42.90 -33.00 -31.84
N GLN A 374 -43.93 -32.68 -31.05
CA GLN A 374 -45.25 -33.32 -31.15
C GLN A 374 -45.89 -33.04 -32.52
N PRO A 375 -46.92 -33.82 -32.96
CA PRO A 375 -47.52 -33.66 -34.29
C PRO A 375 -48.07 -32.26 -34.60
N ASP A 376 -48.53 -31.52 -33.58
CA ASP A 376 -48.98 -30.12 -33.69
C ASP A 376 -47.84 -29.11 -33.77
N ARG A 377 -46.59 -29.57 -33.57
CA ARG A 377 -45.36 -28.78 -33.52
C ARG A 377 -45.39 -27.63 -32.51
N ARG A 378 -46.19 -27.75 -31.45
CA ARG A 378 -46.30 -26.74 -30.38
C ARG A 378 -45.51 -27.10 -29.13
N ARG A 379 -45.36 -28.40 -28.87
CA ARG A 379 -44.64 -28.92 -27.70
C ARG A 379 -43.58 -29.92 -28.10
N LEU A 380 -42.56 -30.09 -27.25
CA LEU A 380 -41.55 -31.14 -27.42
C LEU A 380 -42.16 -32.53 -27.19
N LEU A 381 -41.60 -33.54 -27.86
CA LEU A 381 -41.88 -34.94 -27.51
C LEU A 381 -41.25 -35.28 -26.15
N PRO A 382 -41.98 -35.96 -25.23
CA PRO A 382 -41.43 -36.39 -23.95
C PRO A 382 -40.15 -37.24 -24.11
N GLY A 383 -39.16 -37.01 -23.24
CA GLY A 383 -37.87 -37.72 -23.28
C GLY A 383 -36.86 -37.18 -24.30
N GLY A 384 -37.12 -36.00 -24.88
CA GLY A 384 -36.15 -35.29 -25.71
C GLY A 384 -34.85 -35.00 -24.94
N ARG A 385 -33.71 -35.14 -25.61
CA ARG A 385 -32.38 -34.89 -25.04
C ARG A 385 -32.04 -33.39 -25.07
N ILE A 386 -32.77 -32.60 -24.27
CA ILE A 386 -32.71 -31.13 -24.27
C ILE A 386 -31.32 -30.63 -23.88
N ALA A 387 -30.66 -31.26 -22.91
CA ALA A 387 -29.33 -30.85 -22.45
C ALA A 387 -28.25 -30.94 -23.54
N GLU A 388 -28.38 -31.87 -24.50
CA GLU A 388 -27.43 -31.99 -25.62
C GLU A 388 -27.44 -30.76 -26.55
N LEU A 389 -28.48 -29.92 -26.49
CA LEU A 389 -28.56 -28.68 -27.28
C LEU A 389 -27.56 -27.61 -26.81
N ALA A 390 -27.12 -27.68 -25.55
CA ALA A 390 -26.14 -26.75 -24.99
C ALA A 390 -24.70 -27.06 -25.43
N SER A 391 -24.43 -28.26 -25.96
CA SER A 391 -23.09 -28.66 -26.37
C SER A 391 -22.54 -27.74 -27.47
N GLY A 392 -21.34 -27.21 -27.26
CA GLY A 392 -20.68 -26.24 -28.14
C GLY A 392 -21.08 -24.78 -27.87
N TYR A 393 -21.88 -24.50 -26.85
CA TYR A 393 -22.27 -23.12 -26.51
C TYR A 393 -21.09 -22.32 -25.92
N ALA A 394 -20.14 -22.97 -25.24
CA ALA A 394 -18.90 -22.32 -24.83
C ALA A 394 -18.04 -21.86 -26.03
N ASP A 395 -18.06 -22.60 -27.13
CA ASP A 395 -17.36 -22.20 -28.36
C ASP A 395 -18.03 -20.99 -29.00
N PHE A 396 -19.36 -20.89 -28.93
CA PHE A 396 -20.09 -19.68 -29.32
C PHE A 396 -19.64 -18.47 -28.49
N ALA A 397 -19.52 -18.63 -27.17
CA ALA A 397 -19.00 -17.57 -26.31
C ALA A 397 -17.55 -17.19 -26.67
N ARG A 398 -16.69 -18.17 -26.98
CA ARG A 398 -15.30 -17.91 -27.41
C ARG A 398 -15.22 -17.14 -28.73
N ALA A 399 -16.13 -17.40 -29.66
CA ALA A 399 -16.18 -16.75 -30.97
C ALA A 399 -16.60 -15.27 -30.91
N LEU A 400 -17.21 -14.82 -29.80
CA LEU A 400 -17.50 -13.41 -29.59
C LEU A 400 -16.22 -12.62 -29.23
N PRO A 401 -16.18 -11.30 -29.53
CA PRO A 401 -15.13 -10.41 -29.05
C PRO A 401 -14.95 -10.54 -27.53
N PRO A 402 -13.71 -10.51 -26.99
CA PRO A 402 -13.44 -10.76 -25.57
C PRO A 402 -14.36 -9.99 -24.61
N ARG A 403 -14.58 -8.70 -24.86
CA ARG A 403 -15.41 -7.82 -24.02
C ARG A 403 -16.90 -8.17 -24.01
N GLU A 404 -17.39 -8.88 -25.03
CA GLU A 404 -18.80 -9.19 -25.23
C GLU A 404 -19.17 -10.62 -24.81
N ARG A 405 -18.19 -11.48 -24.48
CA ARG A 405 -18.45 -12.91 -24.23
C ARG A 405 -19.40 -13.17 -23.05
N LEU A 406 -19.39 -12.30 -22.03
CA LEU A 406 -20.30 -12.42 -20.88
C LEU A 406 -21.77 -12.12 -21.23
N LEU A 407 -22.09 -11.62 -22.43
CA LEU A 407 -23.48 -11.44 -22.88
C LEU A 407 -24.23 -12.77 -22.98
N LEU A 408 -23.54 -13.87 -23.28
CA LEU A 408 -24.16 -15.19 -23.42
C LEU A 408 -24.45 -15.90 -22.09
N VAL A 409 -24.03 -15.30 -20.96
CA VAL A 409 -24.31 -15.83 -19.63
C VAL A 409 -25.77 -15.53 -19.26
N PRO A 410 -26.60 -16.55 -18.97
CA PRO A 410 -27.99 -16.33 -18.58
C PRO A 410 -28.09 -15.52 -17.28
N ALA A 411 -28.82 -14.39 -17.31
CA ALA A 411 -29.03 -13.56 -16.13
C ALA A 411 -29.72 -14.35 -14.99
N PRO A 412 -29.39 -14.15 -13.70
CA PRO A 412 -30.06 -14.85 -12.60
C PRO A 412 -31.59 -14.65 -12.66
N GLY A 413 -32.37 -15.72 -12.59
CA GLY A 413 -33.83 -15.63 -12.70
C GLY A 413 -34.56 -16.98 -12.67
N PHE A 414 -35.89 -16.92 -12.59
CA PHE A 414 -36.74 -18.09 -12.66
C PHE A 414 -36.89 -18.58 -14.10
N ALA A 415 -36.84 -19.91 -14.27
CA ALA A 415 -37.14 -20.54 -15.55
C ALA A 415 -38.58 -20.24 -15.96
N ARG A 416 -38.80 -19.99 -17.26
CA ARG A 416 -40.12 -19.70 -17.83
C ARG A 416 -40.92 -20.95 -18.17
N SER A 417 -40.23 -22.09 -18.30
CA SER A 417 -40.80 -23.42 -18.54
C SER A 417 -39.89 -24.50 -17.96
N GLU A 418 -40.35 -25.75 -17.90
CA GLU A 418 -39.50 -26.90 -17.51
C GLU A 418 -38.31 -27.08 -18.49
N VAL A 419 -38.58 -26.91 -19.79
CA VAL A 419 -37.59 -26.96 -20.87
C VAL A 419 -36.53 -25.87 -20.68
N ASP A 420 -36.95 -24.64 -20.36
CA ASP A 420 -36.06 -23.53 -20.07
C ASP A 420 -35.16 -23.80 -18.87
N GLY A 421 -35.71 -24.38 -17.79
CA GLY A 421 -34.93 -24.73 -16.60
C GLY A 421 -33.81 -25.72 -16.93
N LEU A 422 -34.15 -26.83 -17.60
CA LEU A 422 -33.18 -27.86 -18.00
C LEU A 422 -32.12 -27.31 -18.96
N LEU A 423 -32.52 -26.49 -19.93
CA LEU A 423 -31.61 -25.95 -20.92
C LEU A 423 -30.71 -24.86 -20.33
N ARG A 424 -31.24 -24.00 -19.47
CA ARG A 424 -30.47 -22.99 -18.74
C ARG A 424 -29.41 -23.64 -17.86
N GLU A 425 -29.76 -24.70 -17.14
CA GLU A 425 -28.81 -25.49 -16.35
C GLU A 425 -27.71 -26.07 -17.23
N ALA A 426 -28.08 -26.73 -18.33
CA ALA A 426 -27.10 -27.30 -19.27
C ALA A 426 -26.17 -26.24 -19.90
N VAL A 427 -26.71 -25.07 -20.28
CA VAL A 427 -25.91 -23.95 -20.81
C VAL A 427 -24.95 -23.40 -19.76
N VAL A 428 -25.41 -23.23 -18.52
CA VAL A 428 -24.54 -22.75 -17.43
C VAL A 428 -23.43 -23.76 -17.13
N THR A 429 -23.73 -25.07 -17.12
CA THR A 429 -22.72 -26.13 -16.96
C THR A 429 -21.70 -26.10 -18.10
N GLU A 430 -22.15 -26.03 -19.35
CA GLU A 430 -21.25 -25.92 -20.52
C GLU A 430 -20.35 -24.69 -20.41
N LEU A 431 -20.90 -23.54 -20.05
CA LEU A 431 -20.12 -22.31 -19.86
C LEU A 431 -19.13 -22.43 -18.71
N ARG A 432 -19.48 -23.09 -17.59
CA ARG A 432 -18.58 -23.28 -16.45
C ARG A 432 -17.37 -24.15 -16.78
N GLU A 433 -17.57 -25.17 -17.61
CA GLU A 433 -16.58 -26.21 -17.88
C GLU A 433 -15.76 -25.96 -19.17
N GLY A 434 -16.26 -25.12 -20.09
CA GLY A 434 -15.59 -24.80 -21.34
C GLY A 434 -14.49 -23.74 -21.24
N THR A 435 -13.45 -23.84 -22.06
CA THR A 435 -12.34 -22.87 -22.13
C THR A 435 -12.68 -21.67 -23.00
N TRP A 436 -13.32 -20.61 -22.50
CA TRP A 436 -13.72 -19.46 -23.33
C TRP A 436 -13.59 -18.09 -22.65
N LEU A 437 -13.44 -18.06 -21.33
CA LEU A 437 -13.40 -16.81 -20.58
C LEU A 437 -12.08 -16.08 -20.85
N PRO A 438 -12.10 -14.79 -21.25
CA PRO A 438 -10.89 -14.01 -21.43
C PRO A 438 -10.16 -13.81 -20.11
N VAL A 439 -8.87 -14.13 -20.09
CA VAL A 439 -8.02 -14.05 -18.90
C VAL A 439 -6.62 -13.57 -19.27
N LEU A 440 -5.93 -13.01 -18.29
CA LEU A 440 -4.48 -12.87 -18.24
C LEU A 440 -3.88 -14.15 -17.65
N THR A 441 -2.88 -14.70 -18.32
CA THR A 441 -2.12 -15.88 -17.86
C THR A 441 -0.64 -15.65 -18.06
N VAL A 442 0.19 -16.37 -17.31
CA VAL A 442 1.64 -16.37 -17.50
C VAL A 442 1.99 -17.32 -18.65
N ASP A 443 2.83 -16.87 -19.57
CA ASP A 443 3.45 -17.73 -20.58
C ASP A 443 4.70 -18.40 -19.99
N GLU A 444 4.54 -19.64 -19.52
CA GLU A 444 5.63 -20.45 -18.96
C GLU A 444 6.74 -20.74 -19.98
N SER A 445 6.46 -20.63 -21.29
CA SER A 445 7.43 -20.90 -22.35
C SER A 445 8.32 -19.70 -22.70
N ALA A 446 7.95 -18.50 -22.26
CA ALA A 446 8.66 -17.24 -22.50
C ALA A 446 9.59 -16.84 -21.33
N VAL A 447 9.70 -17.67 -20.29
CA VAL A 447 10.61 -17.41 -19.16
C VAL A 447 12.04 -17.77 -19.56
N GLU A 448 12.84 -16.78 -19.97
CA GLU A 448 14.30 -16.93 -20.00
C GLU A 448 14.82 -17.10 -18.56
N ASP A 449 15.88 -17.90 -18.36
CA ASP A 449 16.48 -18.19 -17.03
C ASP A 449 16.65 -16.89 -16.20
N GLY A 450 15.81 -16.71 -15.18
CA GLY A 450 15.85 -15.58 -14.24
C GLY A 450 15.07 -14.30 -14.65
N GLY A 451 14.31 -14.31 -15.74
CA GLY A 451 13.46 -13.19 -16.17
C GLY A 451 12.10 -13.10 -15.47
N ALA A 452 11.49 -11.91 -15.49
CA ALA A 452 10.12 -11.71 -14.99
C ALA A 452 9.09 -12.45 -15.86
N PRO A 453 8.02 -13.03 -15.27
CA PRO A 453 7.01 -13.76 -16.02
C PRO A 453 6.29 -12.86 -17.03
N VAL A 454 6.16 -13.34 -18.27
CA VAL A 454 5.44 -12.63 -19.33
C VAL A 454 3.96 -12.94 -19.22
N VAL A 455 3.16 -11.90 -18.95
CA VAL A 455 1.69 -12.01 -18.90
C VAL A 455 1.13 -11.82 -20.31
N VAL A 456 0.30 -12.76 -20.75
CA VAL A 456 -0.36 -12.75 -22.07
C VAL A 456 -1.87 -12.91 -21.93
N GLU A 457 -2.61 -12.37 -22.89
CA GLU A 457 -4.05 -12.62 -23.00
C GLU A 457 -4.34 -14.01 -23.56
N GLY A 458 -5.28 -14.72 -22.95
CA GLY A 458 -5.69 -16.05 -23.37
C GLY A 458 -7.14 -16.37 -23.00
N THR A 459 -7.47 -17.66 -23.03
CA THR A 459 -8.79 -18.15 -22.61
C THR A 459 -8.66 -19.27 -21.60
N ALA A 460 -9.47 -19.23 -20.55
CA ALA A 460 -9.51 -20.26 -19.52
C ALA A 460 -10.94 -20.76 -19.23
N ILE A 461 -11.00 -21.81 -18.43
CA ILE A 461 -12.24 -22.40 -17.89
C ILE A 461 -12.69 -21.54 -16.70
N PRO A 462 -13.92 -20.98 -16.69
CA PRO A 462 -14.36 -20.09 -15.61
C PRO A 462 -14.19 -20.62 -14.19
N THR A 463 -14.50 -21.90 -13.94
CA THR A 463 -14.35 -22.53 -12.61
C THR A 463 -12.90 -22.70 -12.17
N ARG A 464 -11.93 -22.39 -13.03
CA ARG A 464 -10.49 -22.40 -12.74
C ARG A 464 -9.87 -21.01 -12.87
N SER A 465 -10.70 -19.98 -13.01
CA SER A 465 -10.27 -18.60 -13.15
C SER A 465 -10.57 -17.80 -11.89
N SER A 466 -9.74 -16.79 -11.66
CA SER A 466 -9.87 -15.85 -10.56
C SER A 466 -10.31 -14.48 -11.07
N VAL A 467 -11.00 -13.70 -10.25
CA VAL A 467 -11.30 -12.29 -10.54
C VAL A 467 -11.06 -11.42 -9.31
N PHE A 468 -10.37 -10.30 -9.51
CA PHE A 468 -10.28 -9.22 -8.54
C PHE A 468 -11.18 -8.07 -9.01
N THR A 469 -12.22 -7.76 -8.24
CA THR A 469 -13.28 -6.85 -8.71
C THR A 469 -12.78 -5.40 -8.79
N GLY A 470 -12.81 -4.82 -9.98
CA GLY A 470 -12.39 -3.43 -10.22
C GLY A 470 -10.89 -3.25 -10.42
N ALA A 471 -10.14 -4.32 -10.69
CA ALA A 471 -8.74 -4.22 -11.08
C ALA A 471 -8.59 -3.37 -12.36
N ASP A 472 -7.61 -2.48 -12.37
CA ASP A 472 -7.12 -1.85 -13.59
C ASP A 472 -6.10 -2.74 -14.30
N ALA A 473 -5.56 -2.26 -15.42
CA ALA A 473 -4.61 -3.04 -16.23
C ALA A 473 -3.30 -3.35 -15.49
N GLU A 474 -2.82 -2.42 -14.67
CA GLU A 474 -1.56 -2.56 -13.92
C GLU A 474 -1.72 -3.58 -12.79
N LEU A 475 -2.73 -3.43 -11.94
CA LEU A 475 -3.01 -4.37 -10.88
C LEU A 475 -3.32 -5.77 -11.43
N ALA A 476 -4.07 -5.86 -12.53
CA ALA A 476 -4.37 -7.15 -13.13
C ALA A 476 -3.12 -7.86 -13.67
N HIS A 477 -2.14 -7.13 -14.22
CA HIS A 477 -0.86 -7.72 -14.64
C HIS A 477 -0.07 -8.26 -13.43
N LEU A 478 0.03 -7.48 -12.35
CA LEU A 478 0.72 -7.90 -11.12
C LEU A 478 0.04 -9.13 -10.48
N LEU A 479 -1.30 -9.17 -10.51
CA LEU A 479 -2.08 -10.26 -9.91
C LEU A 479 -2.16 -11.52 -10.77
N ALA A 480 -2.02 -11.41 -12.10
CA ALA A 480 -2.05 -12.56 -13.01
C ALA A 480 -0.91 -13.55 -12.73
N ASP A 481 0.26 -13.02 -12.37
CA ASP A 481 1.42 -13.81 -11.91
C ASP A 481 1.12 -14.55 -10.60
N LEU A 482 0.38 -13.91 -9.69
CA LEU A 482 0.11 -14.44 -8.34
C LEU A 482 -1.00 -15.50 -8.27
N LEU A 483 -2.07 -15.30 -9.03
CA LEU A 483 -3.36 -16.00 -8.82
C LEU A 483 -3.64 -17.08 -9.86
N GLY A 484 -2.84 -17.18 -10.93
CA GLY A 484 -3.21 -17.94 -12.12
C GLY A 484 -4.46 -17.35 -12.80
N PRO A 485 -4.99 -17.98 -13.87
CA PRO A 485 -5.75 -17.29 -14.91
C PRO A 485 -6.75 -16.25 -14.38
N LEU A 486 -6.39 -14.97 -14.53
CA LEU A 486 -7.10 -13.84 -13.95
C LEU A 486 -7.99 -13.21 -15.00
N VAL A 487 -9.28 -13.00 -14.72
CA VAL A 487 -10.20 -12.32 -15.65
C VAL A 487 -9.66 -10.94 -16.03
N ILE A 488 -9.69 -10.61 -17.32
CA ILE A 488 -9.19 -9.33 -17.85
C ILE A 488 -9.85 -8.11 -17.16
N PRO A 489 -9.14 -6.97 -17.04
CA PRO A 489 -9.63 -5.77 -16.36
C PRO A 489 -11.03 -5.33 -16.80
N GLU A 490 -11.31 -5.36 -18.11
CA GLU A 490 -12.57 -4.90 -18.69
C GLU A 490 -13.77 -5.74 -18.27
N LEU A 491 -13.54 -6.98 -17.86
CA LEU A 491 -14.57 -7.90 -17.36
C LEU A 491 -14.52 -8.07 -15.83
N SER A 492 -13.72 -7.27 -15.12
CA SER A 492 -13.59 -7.34 -13.66
C SER A 492 -14.55 -6.40 -12.90
N GLY A 493 -15.32 -5.58 -13.63
CA GLY A 493 -16.17 -4.54 -13.04
C GLY A 493 -17.40 -5.05 -12.28
N ARG A 494 -17.94 -4.22 -11.38
CA ARG A 494 -19.13 -4.56 -10.56
C ARG A 494 -20.38 -4.89 -11.39
N ALA A 495 -20.53 -4.28 -12.57
CA ALA A 495 -21.69 -4.49 -13.44
C ALA A 495 -21.81 -5.93 -13.99
N VAL A 496 -20.69 -6.67 -14.05
CA VAL A 496 -20.65 -8.05 -14.57
C VAL A 496 -20.40 -9.09 -13.48
N ALA A 497 -20.28 -8.68 -12.21
CA ALA A 497 -19.97 -9.56 -11.09
C ALA A 497 -21.00 -10.69 -10.91
N ASP A 498 -22.30 -10.40 -11.07
CA ASP A 498 -23.36 -11.41 -10.96
C ASP A 498 -23.23 -12.49 -12.05
N ARG A 499 -22.73 -12.13 -13.24
CA ARG A 499 -22.52 -13.08 -14.34
C ARG A 499 -21.31 -13.97 -14.07
N LEU A 500 -20.22 -13.41 -13.55
CA LEU A 500 -19.06 -14.19 -13.12
C LEU A 500 -19.40 -15.14 -11.95
N ALA A 501 -20.27 -14.71 -11.05
CA ALA A 501 -20.78 -15.57 -9.98
C ALA A 501 -21.61 -16.74 -10.52
N VAL A 502 -22.45 -16.52 -11.54
CA VAL A 502 -23.15 -17.62 -12.24
C VAL A 502 -22.17 -18.63 -12.85
N LEU A 503 -20.96 -18.21 -13.21
CA LEU A 503 -19.92 -19.07 -13.78
C LEU A 503 -18.99 -19.71 -12.74
N ASP A 504 -19.25 -19.51 -11.44
CA ASP A 504 -18.38 -19.95 -10.34
C ASP A 504 -16.91 -19.53 -10.51
N VAL A 505 -16.68 -18.32 -11.05
CA VAL A 505 -15.35 -17.69 -11.09
C VAL A 505 -14.93 -17.30 -9.68
N HIS A 506 -13.69 -17.60 -9.31
CA HIS A 506 -13.20 -17.43 -7.94
C HIS A 506 -12.96 -15.95 -7.64
N ARG A 507 -13.77 -15.35 -6.78
CA ARG A 507 -13.58 -13.96 -6.38
C ARG A 507 -12.47 -13.87 -5.33
N ILE A 508 -11.43 -13.12 -5.66
CA ILE A 508 -10.28 -12.89 -4.78
C ILE A 508 -10.43 -11.52 -4.11
N GLY A 509 -10.19 -11.47 -2.80
CA GLY A 509 -10.18 -10.26 -1.99
C GLY A 509 -8.77 -9.88 -1.54
N LEU A 510 -8.63 -8.74 -0.86
CA LEU A 510 -7.34 -8.21 -0.42
C LEU A 510 -6.61 -9.17 0.54
N ALA A 511 -7.35 -9.83 1.43
CA ALA A 511 -6.80 -10.81 2.37
C ALA A 511 -6.05 -11.94 1.67
N ARG A 512 -6.60 -12.43 0.56
CA ARG A 512 -5.96 -13.50 -0.20
C ARG A 512 -4.71 -13.02 -0.94
N ILE A 513 -4.68 -11.76 -1.40
CA ILE A 513 -3.47 -11.15 -1.98
C ILE A 513 -2.38 -11.04 -0.92
N ALA A 514 -2.72 -10.54 0.27
CA ALA A 514 -1.79 -10.46 1.40
C ALA A 514 -1.22 -11.84 1.77
N GLU A 515 -2.08 -12.86 1.89
CA GLU A 515 -1.64 -14.24 2.16
C GLU A 515 -0.67 -14.77 1.09
N LEU A 516 -0.99 -14.56 -0.18
CA LEU A 516 -0.19 -15.07 -1.30
C LEU A 516 1.11 -14.29 -1.52
N SER A 517 1.19 -13.06 -1.01
CA SER A 517 2.43 -12.28 -1.05
C SER A 517 3.54 -12.88 -0.18
N ALA A 518 3.20 -13.68 0.83
CA ALA A 518 4.18 -14.28 1.71
C ALA A 518 5.09 -15.29 0.98
N GLY A 519 6.40 -15.06 1.02
CA GLY A 519 7.40 -15.96 0.42
C GLY A 519 7.60 -15.79 -1.10
N LEU A 520 7.05 -14.73 -1.70
CA LEU A 520 7.35 -14.38 -3.08
C LEU A 520 8.76 -13.80 -3.21
N ASP A 521 9.55 -14.38 -4.10
CA ASP A 521 10.82 -13.80 -4.51
C ASP A 521 10.61 -12.91 -5.76
N ARG A 522 10.57 -11.60 -5.54
CA ARG A 522 10.30 -10.58 -6.57
C ARG A 522 11.22 -9.37 -6.39
N PRO A 523 11.60 -8.68 -7.49
CA PRO A 523 12.38 -7.44 -7.40
C PRO A 523 11.68 -6.39 -6.52
N LEU A 524 12.46 -5.53 -5.86
CA LEU A 524 11.94 -4.52 -4.93
C LEU A 524 10.99 -3.51 -5.60
N THR A 525 11.27 -3.15 -6.84
CA THR A 525 10.40 -2.29 -7.67
C THR A 525 9.02 -2.92 -7.93
N TRP A 526 8.92 -4.25 -7.97
CA TRP A 526 7.63 -4.95 -8.10
C TRP A 526 6.79 -4.79 -6.84
N TRP A 527 7.40 -4.81 -5.65
CA TRP A 527 6.72 -4.57 -4.38
C TRP A 527 6.14 -3.16 -4.30
N TYR A 528 6.91 -2.16 -4.71
CA TYR A 528 6.42 -0.78 -4.81
C TYR A 528 5.21 -0.69 -5.75
N SER A 529 5.28 -1.25 -6.96
CA SER A 529 4.16 -1.26 -7.91
C SER A 529 2.93 -1.97 -7.35
N LEU A 530 3.10 -3.08 -6.61
CA LEU A 530 2.00 -3.74 -5.93
C LEU A 530 1.36 -2.84 -4.88
N TYR A 531 2.15 -2.15 -4.06
CA TYR A 531 1.64 -1.25 -3.03
C TYR A 531 0.92 -0.04 -3.63
N ASP A 532 1.45 0.55 -4.70
CA ASP A 532 0.82 1.67 -5.40
C ASP A 532 -0.52 1.24 -6.03
N ALA A 533 -0.55 0.10 -6.71
CA ALA A 533 -1.77 -0.43 -7.32
C ALA A 533 -2.86 -0.79 -6.28
N LEU A 534 -2.47 -1.34 -5.12
CA LEU A 534 -3.39 -1.66 -4.02
C LEU A 534 -3.92 -0.43 -3.28
N GLN A 535 -3.21 0.70 -3.34
CA GLN A 535 -3.52 1.91 -2.58
C GLN A 535 -4.97 2.40 -2.75
N SER A 536 -5.49 2.28 -3.96
CA SER A 536 -6.85 2.72 -4.33
C SER A 536 -7.96 1.88 -3.69
N PHE A 537 -7.65 0.66 -3.23
CA PHE A 537 -8.61 -0.26 -2.62
C PHE A 537 -8.68 -0.15 -1.09
N VAL A 538 -7.74 0.56 -0.46
CA VAL A 538 -7.68 0.74 1.00
C VAL A 538 -8.46 1.98 1.45
N GLY A 539 -9.76 1.99 1.19
CA GLY A 539 -10.64 3.14 1.51
C GLY A 539 -11.25 3.12 2.91
N ASP A 540 -11.21 1.98 3.60
CA ASP A 540 -11.87 1.77 4.89
C ASP A 540 -11.05 0.87 5.84
N PRO A 541 -11.41 0.81 7.14
CA PRO A 541 -10.69 0.00 8.12
C PRO A 541 -10.72 -1.51 7.85
N LEU A 542 -11.73 -2.03 7.14
CA LEU A 542 -11.80 -3.46 6.83
C LEU A 542 -10.72 -3.84 5.82
N ALA A 543 -10.52 -3.02 4.78
CA ALA A 543 -9.44 -3.21 3.81
C ALA A 543 -8.05 -3.17 4.46
N VAL A 544 -7.85 -2.33 5.49
CA VAL A 544 -6.62 -2.28 6.28
C VAL A 544 -6.39 -3.59 7.03
N GLU A 545 -7.42 -4.16 7.67
CA GLU A 545 -7.32 -5.46 8.34
C GLU A 545 -7.06 -6.60 7.34
N GLU A 546 -7.73 -6.59 6.18
CA GLU A 546 -7.51 -7.60 5.14
C GLU A 546 -6.05 -7.61 4.63
N LEU A 547 -5.40 -6.44 4.52
CA LEU A 547 -3.98 -6.34 4.17
C LEU A 547 -3.02 -6.47 5.37
N GLY A 548 -3.53 -6.86 6.55
CA GLY A 548 -2.72 -6.99 7.77
C GLY A 548 -1.62 -8.04 7.71
N ALA A 549 -1.67 -8.98 6.75
CA ALA A 549 -0.65 -10.01 6.52
C ALA A 549 0.23 -9.72 5.28
N LEU A 550 0.12 -8.53 4.68
CA LEU A 550 0.87 -8.16 3.48
C LEU A 550 2.38 -8.28 3.73
N ALA A 551 3.08 -8.95 2.83
CA ALA A 551 4.52 -9.09 2.92
C ALA A 551 5.22 -7.76 2.66
N VAL A 552 6.34 -7.55 3.36
CA VAL A 552 7.19 -6.37 3.24
C VAL A 552 8.66 -6.77 3.18
N PRO A 553 9.39 -6.41 2.10
CA PRO A 553 10.83 -6.60 2.02
C PRO A 553 11.55 -5.56 2.90
N LEU A 554 12.53 -6.01 3.67
CA LEU A 554 13.32 -5.21 4.59
C LEU A 554 14.68 -4.83 3.98
N ALA A 555 15.29 -3.78 4.52
CA ALA A 555 16.60 -3.29 4.08
C ALA A 555 17.73 -4.32 4.28
N ASP A 556 17.57 -5.25 5.22
CA ASP A 556 18.50 -6.36 5.48
C ASP A 556 18.30 -7.59 4.57
N GLY A 557 17.47 -7.46 3.53
CA GLY A 557 17.17 -8.53 2.57
C GLY A 557 16.18 -9.58 3.07
N ARG A 558 15.74 -9.55 4.34
CA ARG A 558 14.67 -10.41 4.83
C ARG A 558 13.32 -9.91 4.34
N GLN A 559 12.32 -10.80 4.35
CA GLN A 559 10.92 -10.44 4.13
C GLN A 559 10.12 -10.80 5.38
N VAL A 560 9.30 -9.85 5.84
CA VAL A 560 8.37 -10.08 6.96
C VAL A 560 6.93 -10.02 6.48
N THR A 561 6.02 -10.55 7.29
CA THR A 561 4.57 -10.44 7.04
C THR A 561 3.98 -9.45 8.05
N GLY A 562 3.19 -8.51 7.55
CA GLY A 562 2.46 -7.55 8.36
C GLY A 562 3.12 -6.17 8.45
N PRO A 563 2.56 -5.15 7.77
CA PRO A 563 3.09 -3.78 7.76
C PRO A 563 3.11 -3.11 9.15
N ARG A 564 2.27 -3.57 10.09
CA ARG A 564 2.22 -3.00 11.46
C ARG A 564 3.50 -3.19 12.27
N THR A 565 4.34 -4.12 11.85
CA THR A 565 5.57 -4.45 12.57
C THR A 565 6.81 -3.82 11.95
N VAL A 566 6.67 -3.13 10.82
CA VAL A 566 7.79 -2.54 10.09
C VAL A 566 7.93 -1.05 10.39
N VAL A 567 9.14 -0.56 10.13
CA VAL A 567 9.51 0.84 10.25
C VAL A 567 9.85 1.36 8.87
N VAL A 568 9.29 2.51 8.51
CA VAL A 568 9.59 3.25 7.29
C VAL A 568 10.44 4.46 7.69
N ASP A 569 11.55 4.68 7.00
CA ASP A 569 12.37 5.87 7.19
C ASP A 569 11.98 6.96 6.17
N ASP A 570 12.20 8.24 6.50
CA ASP A 570 11.79 9.37 5.67
C ASP A 570 12.88 9.94 4.74
N GLN A 571 14.15 9.50 4.88
CA GLN A 571 15.32 10.15 4.29
C GLN A 571 16.36 9.19 3.68
N LEU A 572 16.32 7.90 4.04
CA LEU A 572 17.23 6.86 3.57
C LEU A 572 16.95 6.54 2.10
N ARG A 573 17.96 6.77 1.27
CA ARG A 573 17.94 6.46 -0.16
C ARG A 573 18.77 5.24 -0.52
N VAL A 574 19.62 4.82 0.40
CA VAL A 574 20.51 3.67 0.29
C VAL A 574 20.03 2.62 1.30
N PRO A 575 19.97 1.34 0.93
CA PRO A 575 19.59 0.29 1.88
C PRO A 575 20.71 0.12 2.92
N ILE A 576 20.42 0.50 4.16
CA ILE A 576 21.28 0.21 5.31
C ILE A 576 20.65 -0.98 6.06
N PRO A 577 21.37 -2.09 6.26
CA PRO A 577 20.84 -3.29 6.91
C PRO A 577 20.73 -3.10 8.43
N VAL A 578 19.64 -2.46 8.86
CA VAL A 578 19.35 -2.23 10.28
C VAL A 578 18.73 -3.50 10.89
N HIS A 579 19.50 -4.35 11.54
CA HIS A 579 19.02 -5.67 12.00
C HIS A 579 18.15 -5.62 13.27
N TRP A 580 18.32 -4.60 14.12
CA TRP A 580 17.54 -4.41 15.35
C TRP A 580 16.15 -3.82 15.11
N ALA A 581 15.92 -3.24 13.93
CA ALA A 581 14.62 -2.71 13.50
C ALA A 581 14.14 -3.45 12.24
N ARG A 582 12.82 -3.48 12.01
CA ARG A 582 12.27 -4.03 10.75
C ARG A 582 12.16 -2.91 9.72
N LEU A 583 13.29 -2.34 9.34
CA LEU A 583 13.35 -1.23 8.39
C LEU A 583 12.97 -1.69 6.99
N VAL A 584 11.97 -1.04 6.38
CA VAL A 584 11.55 -1.31 5.00
C VAL A 584 12.65 -0.97 4.02
N HIS A 585 12.84 -1.79 2.99
CA HIS A 585 13.80 -1.49 1.95
C HIS A 585 13.40 -0.21 1.19
N PRO A 586 14.30 0.77 0.96
CA PRO A 586 13.94 2.07 0.36
C PRO A 586 13.29 1.97 -1.03
N GLU A 587 13.72 1.03 -1.88
CA GLU A 587 13.06 0.79 -3.18
C GLU A 587 11.62 0.24 -3.10
N ALA A 588 11.20 -0.29 -1.96
CA ALA A 588 9.85 -0.79 -1.70
C ALA A 588 9.06 0.11 -0.73
N ASP A 589 9.66 1.22 -0.29
CA ASP A 589 9.00 2.17 0.60
C ASP A 589 7.82 2.85 -0.11
N HIS A 590 6.64 2.79 0.52
CA HIS A 590 5.41 3.32 -0.03
C HIS A 590 4.45 3.77 1.07
N ASP A 591 3.78 4.92 0.87
CA ASP A 591 2.83 5.52 1.83
C ASP A 591 1.68 4.57 2.25
N LEU A 592 1.37 3.57 1.42
CA LEU A 592 0.42 2.51 1.76
C LEU A 592 0.83 1.78 3.05
N LEU A 593 2.12 1.49 3.26
CA LEU A 593 2.59 0.74 4.42
C LEU A 593 2.27 1.50 5.72
N ILE A 594 2.42 2.82 5.71
CA ILE A 594 2.07 3.70 6.84
C ILE A 594 0.56 3.68 7.08
N ARG A 595 -0.25 3.73 6.02
CA ARG A 595 -1.72 3.59 6.14
C ARG A 595 -2.14 2.22 6.69
N LEU A 596 -1.34 1.17 6.44
CA LEU A 596 -1.54 -0.17 6.98
C LEU A 596 -0.99 -0.33 8.42
N GLY A 597 -0.30 0.68 8.95
CA GLY A 597 0.13 0.79 10.33
C GLY A 597 1.64 0.67 10.56
N ALA A 598 2.47 0.76 9.51
CA ALA A 598 3.91 0.92 9.67
C ALA A 598 4.23 2.22 10.42
N ARG A 599 5.26 2.18 11.26
CA ARG A 599 5.73 3.36 12.02
C ARG A 599 6.75 4.13 11.19
N ARG A 600 6.72 5.45 11.23
CA ARG A 600 7.85 6.27 10.75
C ARG A 600 8.92 6.36 11.85
N ALA A 601 10.19 6.28 11.48
CA ALA A 601 11.32 6.59 12.35
C ALA A 601 12.35 7.44 11.59
N THR A 602 13.07 8.28 12.32
CA THR A 602 14.24 9.00 11.80
C THR A 602 15.51 8.19 12.09
N VAL A 603 16.62 8.54 11.44
CA VAL A 603 17.95 7.98 11.73
C VAL A 603 18.33 8.09 13.21
N GLU A 604 18.04 9.24 13.84
CA GLU A 604 18.24 9.46 15.29
C GLU A 604 17.45 8.46 16.14
N GLU A 605 16.17 8.23 15.80
CA GLU A 605 15.33 7.27 16.51
C GLU A 605 15.82 5.82 16.32
N LEU A 606 16.39 5.48 15.16
CA LEU A 606 16.97 4.16 14.91
C LEU A 606 18.26 3.93 15.71
N LEU A 607 19.12 4.94 15.82
CA LEU A 607 20.34 4.92 16.63
C LEU A 607 20.08 5.02 18.15
N SER A 608 18.89 5.51 18.53
CA SER A 608 18.45 5.56 19.92
C SER A 608 17.56 4.37 20.33
N ASP A 609 17.39 3.37 19.45
CA ASP A 609 16.48 2.26 19.70
C ASP A 609 17.01 1.35 20.84
N PRO A 610 16.19 1.05 21.87
CA PRO A 610 16.59 0.12 22.94
C PRO A 610 17.02 -1.27 22.45
N ALA A 611 16.54 -1.72 21.28
CA ALA A 611 16.97 -2.98 20.67
C ALA A 611 18.42 -2.93 20.18
N LEU A 612 18.89 -1.77 19.68
CA LEU A 612 20.31 -1.59 19.33
C LEU A 612 21.18 -1.67 20.59
N ARG A 613 20.80 -0.98 21.66
CA ARG A 613 21.50 -1.06 22.95
C ARG A 613 21.63 -2.51 23.43
N ALA A 614 20.54 -3.26 23.40
CA ALA A 614 20.54 -4.66 23.84
C ALA A 614 21.39 -5.58 22.95
N GLU A 615 21.57 -5.23 21.66
CA GLU A 615 22.46 -5.94 20.74
C GLU A 615 23.93 -5.63 21.07
N LEU A 616 24.29 -4.35 21.25
CA LEU A 616 25.64 -3.94 21.63
C LEU A 616 26.06 -4.48 23.01
N GLU A 617 25.14 -4.57 23.98
CA GLU A 617 25.41 -5.21 25.28
C GLU A 617 25.73 -6.72 25.15
N GLN A 618 25.39 -7.36 24.01
CA GLN A 618 25.63 -8.78 23.76
C GLN A 618 26.80 -9.05 22.80
N GLN A 619 26.89 -8.29 21.71
CA GLN A 619 27.85 -8.43 20.61
C GLN A 619 28.25 -7.04 20.09
N PRO A 620 29.09 -6.29 20.83
CA PRO A 620 29.51 -4.95 20.44
C PRO A 620 30.43 -4.92 19.20
N ASP A 621 31.01 -6.06 18.83
CA ASP A 621 31.94 -6.26 17.70
C ASP A 621 31.28 -6.84 16.44
N ASP A 622 29.95 -6.99 16.40
CA ASP A 622 29.24 -7.56 15.25
C ASP A 622 29.44 -6.69 13.99
N PRO A 623 30.10 -7.19 12.92
CA PRO A 623 30.50 -6.36 11.79
C PRO A 623 29.32 -5.71 11.05
N ASP A 624 28.18 -6.41 10.94
CA ASP A 624 27.00 -5.91 10.25
C ASP A 624 26.34 -4.78 11.06
N THR A 625 26.31 -4.91 12.38
CA THR A 625 25.82 -3.86 13.31
C THR A 625 26.74 -2.64 13.31
N VAL A 626 28.06 -2.85 13.37
CA VAL A 626 29.06 -1.75 13.31
C VAL A 626 28.92 -0.95 12.02
N ASP A 627 28.89 -1.63 10.86
CA ASP A 627 28.72 -0.99 9.56
C ASP A 627 27.40 -0.20 9.49
N ALA A 628 26.28 -0.79 9.94
CA ALA A 628 24.99 -0.12 9.95
C ALA A 628 24.96 1.12 10.86
N VAL A 629 25.55 1.05 12.06
CA VAL A 629 25.61 2.19 13.00
C VAL A 629 26.45 3.33 12.42
N LEU A 630 27.62 3.03 11.85
CA LEU A 630 28.51 4.03 11.27
C LEU A 630 27.91 4.69 10.02
N GLN A 631 27.27 3.91 9.12
CA GLN A 631 26.55 4.47 7.97
C GLN A 631 25.37 5.36 8.39
N LEU A 632 24.64 5.00 9.44
CA LEU A 632 23.57 5.85 9.98
C LEU A 632 24.13 7.12 10.61
N ALA A 633 25.22 7.03 11.37
CA ALA A 633 25.88 8.18 12.00
C ALA A 633 26.41 9.19 10.96
N GLU A 634 26.91 8.71 9.81
CA GLU A 634 27.36 9.57 8.69
C GLU A 634 26.23 10.44 8.12
N LEU A 635 24.98 9.99 8.21
CA LEU A 635 23.82 10.71 7.69
C LEU A 635 23.30 11.80 8.66
N LEU A 636 23.76 11.80 9.91
CA LEU A 636 23.35 12.78 10.90
C LEU A 636 24.17 14.07 10.81
N PRO A 637 23.56 15.24 11.02
CA PRO A 637 24.28 16.48 11.27
C PRO A 637 25.19 16.39 12.52
N GLU A 638 26.30 17.13 12.50
CA GLU A 638 27.31 17.19 13.59
C GLU A 638 26.73 17.53 14.98
N ASP A 639 25.59 18.22 15.05
CA ASP A 639 24.99 18.74 16.27
C ASP A 639 23.85 17.90 16.85
N VAL A 640 23.56 16.72 16.28
CA VAL A 640 22.55 15.80 16.81
C VAL A 640 23.15 15.00 17.97
N PRO A 641 22.65 15.16 19.20
CA PRO A 641 23.13 14.38 20.33
C PRO A 641 22.69 12.92 20.18
N LEU A 642 23.65 12.00 20.19
CA LEU A 642 23.39 10.57 20.24
C LEU A 642 23.57 10.01 21.66
N PRO A 643 22.97 8.86 21.98
CA PRO A 643 23.14 8.25 23.29
C PRO A 643 24.58 7.84 23.57
N GLU A 644 25.11 8.19 24.75
CA GLU A 644 26.49 7.90 25.16
C GLU A 644 26.84 6.41 25.12
N TRP A 645 25.87 5.52 25.35
CA TRP A 645 26.08 4.08 25.31
C TRP A 645 26.47 3.54 23.92
N LEU A 646 26.38 4.34 22.85
CA LEU A 646 26.99 3.97 21.55
C LEU A 646 28.52 3.86 21.63
N GLY A 647 29.16 4.46 22.64
CA GLY A 647 30.59 4.30 22.93
C GLY A 647 31.02 2.85 23.16
N MET A 648 30.08 1.95 23.50
CA MET A 648 30.34 0.50 23.64
C MET A 648 30.68 -0.19 22.31
N LEU A 649 30.42 0.45 21.17
CA LEU A 649 30.69 -0.12 19.84
C LEU A 649 32.17 -0.45 19.69
N GLU A 650 32.52 -1.71 19.47
CA GLU A 650 33.92 -2.12 19.37
C GLU A 650 34.45 -1.87 17.95
N LEU A 651 35.49 -1.03 17.83
CA LEU A 651 36.14 -0.67 16.57
C LEU A 651 37.61 -1.06 16.61
N PRO A 652 38.22 -1.42 15.46
CA PRO A 652 39.65 -1.66 15.37
C PRO A 652 40.47 -0.38 15.61
N ASP A 653 41.52 -0.51 16.42
CA ASP A 653 42.61 0.47 16.52
C ASP A 653 43.59 0.34 15.33
N ASP A 654 44.61 1.19 15.29
CA ASP A 654 45.65 1.21 14.26
C ASP A 654 46.58 -0.03 14.27
N THR A 655 46.42 -0.91 15.26
CA THR A 655 47.08 -2.22 15.37
C THR A 655 46.16 -3.39 14.99
N GLY A 656 44.87 -3.14 14.84
CA GLY A 656 43.80 -4.11 14.56
C GLY A 656 43.22 -4.79 15.80
N GLU A 657 43.50 -4.30 17.01
CA GLU A 657 42.83 -4.71 18.25
C GLU A 657 41.47 -4.01 18.35
N LEU A 658 40.43 -4.75 18.76
CA LEU A 658 39.09 -4.19 18.93
C LEU A 658 38.99 -3.55 20.31
N LEU A 659 38.63 -2.27 20.34
CA LEU A 659 38.41 -1.48 21.54
C LEU A 659 37.06 -0.76 21.44
N PRO A 660 36.37 -0.51 22.57
CA PRO A 660 35.20 0.35 22.59
C PRO A 660 35.49 1.71 21.92
N ALA A 661 34.54 2.26 21.19
CA ALA A 661 34.67 3.55 20.54
C ALA A 661 35.03 4.67 21.53
N GLU A 662 34.52 4.59 22.77
CA GLU A 662 34.87 5.52 23.85
C GLU A 662 36.32 5.43 24.33
N ASP A 663 37.00 4.30 24.09
CA ASP A 663 38.42 4.08 24.40
C ASP A 663 39.35 4.37 23.19
N LEU A 664 38.81 4.93 22.10
CA LEU A 664 39.56 5.25 20.89
C LEU A 664 39.64 6.75 20.66
N LEU A 665 40.79 7.20 20.15
CA LEU A 665 41.01 8.56 19.70
C LEU A 665 41.18 8.63 18.19
N LEU A 666 40.73 9.72 17.58
CA LEU A 666 41.02 10.00 16.17
C LEU A 666 42.52 10.18 15.93
N PRO A 667 43.06 9.79 14.76
CA PRO A 667 44.43 10.08 14.39
C PRO A 667 44.73 11.59 14.48
N GLY A 668 45.74 11.96 15.28
CA GLY A 668 46.12 13.36 15.50
C GLY A 668 45.27 14.11 16.53
N ALA A 669 44.43 13.41 17.29
CA ALA A 669 43.73 13.97 18.44
C ALA A 669 44.72 14.60 19.44
N PRO A 670 44.53 15.87 19.85
CA PRO A 670 45.43 16.54 20.79
C PRO A 670 45.51 15.87 22.16
N LEU A 671 44.47 15.15 22.58
CA LEU A 671 44.48 14.40 23.84
C LEU A 671 45.53 13.27 23.82
N ALA A 672 45.76 12.62 22.67
CA ALA A 672 46.67 11.49 22.54
C ALA A 672 48.12 11.84 22.94
N GLU A 673 48.57 13.07 22.70
CA GLU A 673 49.92 13.53 23.06
C GLU A 673 50.08 13.82 24.57
N LEU A 674 48.98 13.85 25.33
CA LEU A 674 48.96 14.22 26.75
C LEU A 674 48.81 13.02 27.68
N LEU A 675 48.38 11.88 27.16
CA LEU A 675 48.14 10.67 27.92
C LEU A 675 49.47 9.98 28.29
N ALA A 676 49.49 9.31 29.43
CA ALA A 676 50.62 8.48 29.83
C ALA A 676 50.79 7.27 28.87
N ASP A 677 52.02 6.76 28.73
CA ASP A 677 52.36 5.64 27.85
C ASP A 677 51.55 4.34 28.13
N ASP A 678 51.00 4.19 29.35
CA ASP A 678 50.20 3.05 29.78
C ASP A 678 48.68 3.34 29.80
N SER A 679 48.26 4.44 29.17
CA SER A 679 46.86 4.77 28.97
C SER A 679 46.12 3.66 28.19
N PRO A 680 44.86 3.35 28.54
CA PRO A 680 44.02 2.40 27.82
C PRO A 680 43.60 2.87 26.42
N PHE A 681 43.78 4.16 26.08
CA PHE A 681 43.32 4.71 24.82
C PHE A 681 44.13 4.21 23.61
N GLY A 682 43.42 3.70 22.59
CA GLY A 682 43.97 3.40 21.27
C GLY A 682 43.76 4.54 20.27
N THR A 683 44.40 4.47 19.10
CA THR A 683 44.09 5.33 17.95
C THR A 683 43.25 4.53 16.96
N VAL A 684 42.08 5.03 16.55
CA VAL A 684 41.19 4.30 15.61
C VAL A 684 41.87 4.06 14.27
N ASP A 685 41.56 2.93 13.63
CA ASP A 685 42.08 2.59 12.31
C ASP A 685 41.76 3.68 11.27
N SER A 686 42.81 4.16 10.59
CA SER A 686 42.70 5.13 9.51
C SER A 686 41.76 4.71 8.36
N GLU A 687 41.59 3.40 8.10
CA GLU A 687 40.65 2.93 7.07
C GLU A 687 39.19 3.29 7.41
N LEU A 688 38.81 3.23 8.69
CA LEU A 688 37.46 3.65 9.15
C LEU A 688 37.25 5.15 9.00
N VAL A 689 38.28 5.94 9.29
CA VAL A 689 38.23 7.41 9.14
C VAL A 689 38.05 7.79 7.66
N GLU A 690 38.74 7.09 6.75
CA GLU A 690 38.58 7.30 5.30
C GLU A 690 37.18 6.88 4.80
N GLN A 691 36.60 5.83 5.38
CA GLN A 691 35.32 5.28 4.94
C GLN A 691 34.10 6.06 5.44
N TYR A 692 34.04 6.40 6.74
CA TYR A 692 32.85 6.99 7.38
C TYR A 692 33.05 8.46 7.81
N GLY A 693 34.29 8.93 7.82
CA GLY A 693 34.64 10.29 8.23
C GLY A 693 34.72 10.50 9.75
N GLU A 694 35.43 11.56 10.13
CA GLU A 694 35.67 11.93 11.54
C GLU A 694 34.37 12.26 12.30
N VAL A 695 33.38 12.85 11.62
CA VAL A 695 32.12 13.27 12.25
C VAL A 695 31.32 12.08 12.76
N ALA A 696 31.15 11.04 11.93
CA ALA A 696 30.41 9.83 12.29
C ALA A 696 31.09 9.10 13.46
N LEU A 697 32.42 8.96 13.40
CA LEU A 697 33.21 8.33 14.45
C LEU A 697 33.10 9.09 15.78
N ARG A 698 33.15 10.43 15.75
CA ARG A 698 32.95 11.24 16.95
C ARG A 698 31.54 11.12 17.51
N ALA A 699 30.52 10.99 16.65
CA ALA A 699 29.14 10.83 17.07
C ALA A 699 28.88 9.51 17.81
N VAL A 700 29.65 8.44 17.50
CA VAL A 700 29.56 7.15 18.20
C VAL A 700 30.49 7.02 19.40
N GLY A 701 31.28 8.04 19.73
CA GLY A 701 32.09 8.09 20.95
C GLY A 701 33.61 8.19 20.75
N VAL A 702 34.13 8.13 19.51
CA VAL A 702 35.58 8.25 19.26
C VAL A 702 36.06 9.65 19.65
N GLY A 703 37.04 9.69 20.55
CA GLY A 703 37.53 10.91 21.18
C GLY A 703 38.41 11.79 20.30
N TRP A 704 38.50 13.07 20.69
CA TRP A 704 39.38 14.08 20.08
C TRP A 704 40.09 14.90 21.16
N GLY A 705 39.29 15.49 22.05
CA GLY A 705 39.73 16.19 23.25
C GLY A 705 39.18 15.49 24.50
N PHE A 706 39.04 16.25 25.57
CA PHE A 706 38.46 15.75 26.81
C PHE A 706 36.95 15.53 26.65
N SER A 707 36.46 14.37 27.09
CA SER A 707 35.03 14.11 27.18
C SER A 707 34.45 14.72 28.46
N VAL A 708 33.19 15.15 28.39
CA VAL A 708 32.44 15.71 29.52
C VAL A 708 31.24 14.82 29.80
N VAL A 709 31.16 14.29 31.01
CA VAL A 709 29.95 13.60 31.50
C VAL A 709 29.02 14.61 32.15
N THR A 710 27.72 14.49 31.86
CA THR A 710 26.69 15.36 32.43
C THR A 710 25.47 14.57 32.86
N GLU A 711 25.07 14.71 34.13
CA GLU A 711 23.86 14.09 34.66
C GLU A 711 23.02 15.12 35.42
N THR A 712 21.69 15.11 35.19
CA THR A 712 20.74 15.96 35.93
C THR A 712 20.09 15.14 37.04
N ASP A 713 20.01 15.72 38.24
CA ASP A 713 19.55 15.06 39.46
C ASP A 713 20.26 13.70 39.74
N PRO A 714 21.61 13.67 39.74
CA PRO A 714 22.39 12.44 39.93
C PRO A 714 22.10 11.78 41.28
N THR A 715 22.11 10.45 41.31
CA THR A 715 21.70 9.67 42.49
C THR A 715 22.83 9.20 43.40
N GLY A 716 24.08 9.39 42.97
CA GLY A 716 25.29 9.07 43.71
C GLY A 716 26.55 9.18 42.84
N PRO A 717 27.69 8.69 43.34
CA PRO A 717 28.95 8.64 42.59
C PRO A 717 29.04 7.36 41.72
N ASP A 718 28.31 7.33 40.61
CA ASP A 718 28.23 6.18 39.69
C ASP A 718 28.60 6.52 38.24
N HIS A 719 29.45 7.54 38.03
CA HIS A 719 29.82 8.06 36.71
C HIS A 719 31.23 7.64 36.25
N ASP A 720 31.85 6.67 36.94
CA ASP A 720 33.20 6.16 36.68
C ASP A 720 34.29 7.25 36.66
N LEU A 721 34.16 8.27 37.52
CA LEU A 721 35.15 9.33 37.69
C LEU A 721 36.16 9.00 38.80
N ASP A 722 37.44 9.33 38.60
CA ASP A 722 38.49 9.09 39.59
C ASP A 722 38.25 9.77 40.95
N GLU A 723 38.18 8.98 42.03
CA GLU A 723 37.96 9.46 43.40
C GLU A 723 36.64 10.28 43.55
N GLU A 724 35.63 9.99 42.73
CA GLU A 724 34.31 10.66 42.78
C GLU A 724 33.67 10.61 44.16
N ASP A 725 33.73 9.45 44.83
CA ASP A 725 33.23 9.24 46.19
C ASP A 725 33.75 10.31 47.17
N LEU A 726 35.04 10.66 47.08
CA LEU A 726 35.66 11.64 47.97
C LEU A 726 35.20 13.07 47.68
N TRP A 727 34.89 13.38 46.43
CA TRP A 727 34.31 14.66 46.07
C TRP A 727 32.85 14.73 46.54
N TRP A 728 32.06 13.69 46.28
CA TRP A 728 30.65 13.60 46.67
C TRP A 728 30.46 13.77 48.18
N ASP A 729 31.26 13.04 48.98
CA ASP A 729 31.28 13.13 50.44
C ASP A 729 31.67 14.53 50.97
N SER A 730 32.32 15.35 50.15
CA SER A 730 32.74 16.70 50.51
C SER A 730 31.65 17.76 50.34
N LEU A 731 30.59 17.46 49.58
CA LEU A 731 29.51 18.38 49.28
C LEU A 731 28.52 18.48 50.47
N PRO A 732 27.94 19.66 50.72
CA PRO A 732 26.94 19.83 51.79
C PRO A 732 25.58 19.20 51.43
N GLU A 733 25.27 19.09 50.14
CA GLU A 733 24.06 18.51 49.57
C GLU A 733 24.37 18.00 48.15
N ASP A 734 23.57 17.05 47.65
CA ASP A 734 23.75 16.49 46.32
C ASP A 734 23.55 17.59 45.24
N PRO A 735 24.41 17.65 44.21
CA PRO A 735 24.32 18.69 43.19
C PRO A 735 23.11 18.44 42.28
N PRO A 736 22.40 19.49 41.84
CA PRO A 736 21.27 19.33 40.92
C PRO A 736 21.70 18.90 39.50
N VAL A 737 22.95 19.17 39.14
CA VAL A 737 23.57 18.75 37.88
C VAL A 737 25.02 18.40 38.19
N LEU A 738 25.46 17.20 37.81
CA LEU A 738 26.87 16.83 37.73
C LEU A 738 27.36 17.14 36.31
N ALA A 739 28.49 17.84 36.21
CA ALA A 739 29.18 18.08 34.95
C ALA A 739 30.69 17.99 35.19
N ALA A 740 31.35 17.01 34.59
CA ALA A 740 32.72 16.64 34.92
C ALA A 740 33.52 16.24 33.69
N VAL A 741 34.82 16.54 33.71
CA VAL A 741 35.75 16.03 32.70
C VAL A 741 36.20 14.64 33.13
N ARG A 742 36.11 13.66 32.23
CA ARG A 742 36.57 12.28 32.47
C ARG A 742 38.09 12.16 32.27
N ASP A 743 38.66 11.07 32.79
CA ASP A 743 39.98 10.56 32.42
C ASP A 743 41.17 11.51 32.72
N LEU A 744 40.99 12.43 33.67
CA LEU A 744 42.03 13.39 34.08
C LEU A 744 43.24 12.70 34.72
N GLU A 745 43.04 11.54 35.33
CA GLU A 745 44.05 10.71 35.97
C GLU A 745 45.00 10.01 34.98
N LEU A 746 44.59 9.91 33.71
CA LEU A 746 45.40 9.30 32.64
C LEU A 746 46.42 10.27 32.02
N ILE A 747 46.35 11.55 32.38
CA ILE A 747 47.26 12.58 31.86
C ILE A 747 48.67 12.37 32.44
N ASP A 748 49.67 12.38 31.55
CA ASP A 748 51.07 12.31 31.94
C ASP A 748 51.44 13.46 32.89
N ALA A 749 52.16 13.13 33.96
CA ALA A 749 52.50 14.08 35.01
C ALA A 749 53.29 15.32 34.50
N ASP A 750 54.02 15.20 33.40
CA ASP A 750 54.78 16.27 32.77
C ASP A 750 53.96 17.05 31.71
N ALA A 751 52.76 16.57 31.33
CA ALA A 751 51.90 17.15 30.29
C ALA A 751 50.83 18.12 30.82
N TRP A 752 50.68 18.27 32.14
CA TRP A 752 49.65 19.14 32.76
C TRP A 752 49.59 20.58 32.21
N PRO A 753 50.70 21.28 31.92
CA PRO A 753 50.62 22.61 31.31
C PRO A 753 49.89 22.63 29.96
N ASP A 754 50.06 21.60 29.13
CA ASP A 754 49.41 21.47 27.82
C ASP A 754 47.98 20.93 27.97
N ALA A 755 47.73 20.02 28.90
CA ALA A 755 46.38 19.57 29.26
C ALA A 755 45.48 20.74 29.71
N LEU A 756 46.00 21.64 30.54
CA LEU A 756 45.27 22.86 30.93
C LEU A 756 44.96 23.76 29.72
N ARG A 757 45.86 23.83 28.72
CA ARG A 757 45.59 24.60 27.49
C ARG A 757 44.49 23.95 26.67
N LEU A 758 44.46 22.62 26.58
CA LEU A 758 43.40 21.89 25.89
C LEU A 758 42.05 22.11 26.56
N LEU A 759 41.96 21.94 27.89
CA LEU A 759 40.77 22.26 28.70
C LEU A 759 40.30 23.71 28.57
N LEU A 760 41.23 24.65 28.37
CA LEU A 760 40.89 26.06 28.15
C LEU A 760 40.44 26.35 26.72
N SER A 761 40.80 25.51 25.75
CA SER A 761 40.52 25.73 24.33
C SER A 761 39.10 25.32 23.93
N GLU A 762 38.49 24.37 24.66
CA GLU A 762 37.17 23.84 24.37
C GLU A 762 36.08 24.53 25.23
N PRO A 763 34.96 24.97 24.64
CA PRO A 763 33.92 25.70 25.39
C PRO A 763 33.33 24.93 26.57
N ASP A 764 33.09 23.63 26.39
CA ASP A 764 32.38 22.79 27.37
C ASP A 764 33.26 22.57 28.60
N THR A 765 34.52 22.18 28.41
CA THR A 765 35.49 22.00 29.50
C THR A 765 35.90 23.33 30.14
N ARG A 766 36.05 24.42 29.36
CA ARG A 766 36.35 25.75 29.89
C ARG A 766 35.25 26.26 30.82
N GLY A 767 33.99 25.95 30.55
CA GLY A 767 32.85 26.29 31.40
C GLY A 767 32.97 25.69 32.81
N LEU A 768 33.41 24.43 32.89
CA LEU A 768 33.54 23.69 34.15
C LEU A 768 34.62 24.26 35.07
N LEU A 769 35.66 24.89 34.52
CA LEU A 769 36.74 25.51 35.31
C LEU A 769 36.28 26.69 36.19
N ALA A 770 35.11 27.26 35.89
CA ALA A 770 34.53 28.35 36.66
C ALA A 770 33.83 27.88 37.95
N ASP A 771 33.39 26.61 38.00
CA ASP A 771 32.75 26.04 39.18
C ASP A 771 33.80 25.51 40.15
N ARG A 772 34.06 26.27 41.21
CA ARG A 772 35.09 25.92 42.19
C ARG A 772 34.76 24.66 43.00
N ASP A 773 33.48 24.38 43.18
CA ASP A 773 32.98 23.27 44.00
C ASP A 773 32.63 22.05 43.15
N GLY A 774 32.56 22.21 41.82
CA GLY A 774 32.42 21.12 40.85
C GLY A 774 33.61 20.15 40.84
N TYR A 775 33.34 18.90 40.43
CA TYR A 775 34.29 17.78 40.45
C TYR A 775 35.60 18.11 39.72
N THR A 776 35.53 18.59 38.47
CA THR A 776 36.73 18.88 37.65
C THR A 776 37.71 19.80 38.37
N VAL A 777 37.21 20.88 38.97
CA VAL A 777 38.07 21.85 39.67
C VAL A 777 38.58 21.30 40.98
N TRP A 778 37.76 20.55 41.72
CA TRP A 778 38.18 19.85 42.93
C TRP A 778 39.32 18.86 42.64
N TRP A 779 39.20 18.07 41.57
CA TRP A 779 40.18 17.06 41.17
C TRP A 779 41.49 17.73 40.74
N LEU A 780 41.42 18.70 39.83
CA LEU A 780 42.58 19.45 39.35
C LEU A 780 43.36 20.13 40.48
N ARG A 781 42.67 20.72 41.46
CA ARG A 781 43.33 21.34 42.63
C ARG A 781 44.19 20.38 43.43
N ARG A 782 43.75 19.13 43.50
CA ARG A 782 44.29 18.12 44.42
C ARG A 782 45.36 17.25 43.76
N TYR A 783 45.14 16.88 42.51
CA TYR A 783 45.93 15.84 41.83
C TYR A 783 46.81 16.36 40.71
N ALA A 784 46.34 17.33 39.91
CA ALA A 784 47.16 17.92 38.86
C ALA A 784 48.35 18.71 39.43
N ARG A 785 49.54 18.45 38.87
CA ARG A 785 50.81 19.01 39.37
C ARG A 785 51.54 19.77 38.28
N ILE A 786 52.12 20.90 38.67
CA ILE A 786 53.06 21.65 37.85
C ILE A 786 54.35 21.79 38.64
N ASP A 787 55.47 21.35 38.04
CA ASP A 787 56.77 21.24 38.69
C ASP A 787 56.71 20.46 40.02
N GLY A 788 55.89 19.40 40.05
CA GLY A 788 55.66 18.57 41.23
C GLY A 788 54.78 19.20 42.31
N VAL A 789 54.30 20.44 42.13
CA VAL A 789 53.44 21.14 43.09
C VAL A 789 51.96 21.07 42.65
N PRO A 790 51.04 20.62 43.52
CA PRO A 790 49.60 20.61 43.23
C PRO A 790 49.05 21.99 42.84
N LEU A 791 48.19 22.04 41.82
CA LEU A 791 47.58 23.28 41.31
C LEU A 791 46.90 24.12 42.40
N GLY A 792 46.24 23.48 43.37
CA GLY A 792 45.58 24.16 44.49
C GLY A 792 46.52 24.91 45.45
N ILE A 793 47.83 24.80 45.27
CA ILE A 793 48.87 25.54 46.01
C ILE A 793 49.47 26.67 45.17
N HIS A 794 49.22 26.72 43.86
CA HIS A 794 49.67 27.83 43.03
C HIS A 794 48.78 29.06 43.21
N ARG A 795 49.35 30.23 42.99
CA ARG A 795 48.62 31.50 42.88
C ARG A 795 48.71 32.08 41.48
N ALA A 796 47.71 32.88 41.12
CA ALA A 796 47.82 33.72 39.92
C ALA A 796 48.89 34.80 40.14
N PRO A 797 49.68 35.19 39.11
CA PRO A 797 50.67 36.26 39.21
C PRO A 797 50.13 37.59 39.72
N ALA A 798 48.87 37.93 39.37
CA ALA A 798 48.20 39.15 39.83
C ALA A 798 47.67 39.06 41.27
N ASP A 799 47.55 37.85 41.84
CA ASP A 799 47.14 37.68 43.23
C ASP A 799 48.33 37.90 44.17
N THR A 800 48.18 38.91 45.02
CA THR A 800 49.19 39.33 45.99
C THR A 800 48.96 38.75 47.39
N ALA A 801 47.83 38.08 47.64
CA ALA A 801 47.45 37.59 48.95
C ALA A 801 48.46 36.62 49.57
N TYR A 802 49.11 35.81 48.73
CA TYR A 802 50.13 34.82 49.12
C TYR A 802 51.49 35.06 48.46
N ALA A 803 51.74 36.30 48.00
CA ALA A 803 52.97 36.65 47.30
C ALA A 803 54.22 36.39 48.17
N GLY A 804 55.19 35.69 47.59
CA GLY A 804 56.42 35.27 48.28
C GLY A 804 56.29 34.02 49.15
N LEU A 805 55.08 33.47 49.35
CA LEU A 805 54.83 32.20 50.04
C LEU A 805 54.54 31.07 49.06
N LEU A 806 53.57 31.28 48.17
CA LEU A 806 53.11 30.27 47.21
C LEU A 806 53.68 30.52 45.79
N PRO A 807 53.95 29.46 45.01
CA PRO A 807 54.47 29.58 43.64
C PRO A 807 53.45 30.23 42.69
N GLU A 808 53.96 30.92 41.67
CA GLU A 808 53.13 31.53 40.61
C GLU A 808 52.86 30.52 39.50
N LEU A 809 51.61 30.42 39.07
CA LEU A 809 51.28 29.76 37.83
C LEU A 809 51.70 30.66 36.66
N THR A 810 52.71 30.24 35.89
CA THR A 810 53.24 30.99 34.74
C THR A 810 52.95 30.26 33.41
N GLY A 811 53.08 30.95 32.27
CA GLY A 811 52.86 30.35 30.95
C GLY A 811 51.42 30.38 30.42
N PHE A 812 50.54 31.16 31.07
CA PHE A 812 49.14 31.38 30.69
C PHE A 812 48.82 32.87 30.54
N GLY A 813 47.87 33.21 29.65
CA GLY A 813 47.39 34.58 29.47
C GLY A 813 46.49 35.05 30.63
N GLU A 814 46.23 36.35 30.72
CA GLU A 814 45.41 36.92 31.81
C GLU A 814 43.98 36.35 31.84
N THR A 815 43.36 36.15 30.67
CA THR A 815 42.01 35.56 30.54
C THR A 815 41.98 34.09 30.97
N ASP A 816 43.04 33.34 30.70
CA ASP A 816 43.15 31.92 31.06
C ASP A 816 43.39 31.77 32.56
N LEU A 817 44.25 32.61 33.13
CA LEU A 817 44.45 32.67 34.58
C LEU A 817 43.17 33.05 35.34
N LEU A 818 42.30 33.86 34.73
CA LEU A 818 40.98 34.18 35.30
C LEU A 818 40.06 32.95 35.30
N ALA A 819 40.04 32.17 34.21
CA ALA A 819 39.26 30.94 34.12
C ALA A 819 39.80 29.85 35.07
N LEU A 820 41.13 29.74 35.21
CA LEU A 820 41.79 28.83 36.13
C LEU A 820 41.73 29.27 37.59
N ARG A 821 41.13 30.42 37.92
CA ARG A 821 41.09 30.91 39.31
C ARG A 821 40.43 29.90 40.26
N GLY A 822 39.46 29.14 39.77
CA GLY A 822 38.82 28.05 40.50
C GLY A 822 39.80 26.96 40.93
N VAL A 823 40.81 26.64 40.12
CA VAL A 823 41.77 25.55 40.38
C VAL A 823 42.99 25.98 41.22
N LEU A 824 43.12 27.26 41.54
CA LEU A 824 44.25 27.81 42.29
C LEU A 824 43.93 27.96 43.78
N ALA A 825 44.96 28.32 44.56
CA ALA A 825 44.84 28.63 45.98
C ALA A 825 43.85 29.77 46.20
N ASP A 826 42.84 29.55 47.05
CA ASP A 826 41.85 30.59 47.38
C ASP A 826 42.26 31.33 48.65
N PRO A 827 42.51 32.64 48.55
CA PRO A 827 42.88 33.45 49.71
C PRO A 827 41.80 33.57 50.78
N ASP A 828 40.53 33.36 50.44
CA ASP A 828 39.41 33.57 51.36
C ASP A 828 38.95 32.28 52.05
N THR A 829 39.45 31.12 51.60
CA THR A 829 39.11 29.80 52.16
C THR A 829 40.36 29.04 52.60
N ILE A 830 40.55 28.92 53.92
CA ILE A 830 41.61 28.11 54.52
C ILE A 830 41.06 26.73 54.86
N THR A 831 41.57 25.70 54.19
CA THR A 831 41.28 24.29 54.47
C THR A 831 42.34 23.70 55.40
N GLN A 832 42.11 22.49 55.91
CA GLN A 832 43.11 21.76 56.70
C GLN A 832 44.45 21.63 55.93
N TYR A 833 44.38 21.33 54.64
CA TYR A 833 45.55 21.16 53.79
C TYR A 833 46.25 22.50 53.50
N SER A 834 45.51 23.54 53.09
CA SER A 834 46.12 24.84 52.80
C SER A 834 46.69 25.51 54.05
N ALA A 835 46.10 25.29 55.24
CA ALA A 835 46.66 25.71 56.52
C ALA A 835 48.04 25.09 56.76
N ALA A 836 48.19 23.77 56.60
CA ALA A 836 49.46 23.08 56.76
C ALA A 836 50.54 23.62 55.79
N VAL A 837 50.18 23.77 54.51
CA VAL A 837 51.08 24.31 53.48
C VAL A 837 51.51 25.74 53.78
N LEU A 838 50.58 26.61 54.23
CA LEU A 838 50.89 28.00 54.56
C LEU A 838 51.75 28.10 55.82
N LEU A 839 51.53 27.26 56.83
CA LEU A 839 52.38 27.19 58.03
C LEU A 839 53.80 26.77 57.67
N GLU A 840 53.97 25.77 56.82
CA GLU A 840 55.28 25.34 56.31
C GLU A 840 55.94 26.45 55.49
N ALA A 841 55.22 27.09 54.57
CA ALA A 841 55.73 28.19 53.76
C ALA A 841 56.13 29.42 54.60
N LEU A 842 55.38 29.72 55.66
CA LEU A 842 55.74 30.76 56.62
C LEU A 842 57.01 30.39 57.39
N ALA A 843 57.22 29.12 57.73
CA ALA A 843 58.41 28.64 58.42
C ALA A 843 59.67 28.54 57.53
N ASP A 844 59.51 28.52 56.20
CA ASP A 844 60.63 28.34 55.26
C ASP A 844 61.47 29.63 55.05
N PRO A 845 62.72 29.70 55.51
CA PRO A 845 63.56 30.89 55.36
C PRO A 845 63.89 31.27 53.91
N ALA A 846 63.70 30.37 52.92
CA ALA A 846 63.87 30.69 51.51
C ALA A 846 62.72 31.56 50.96
N ARG A 847 61.57 31.58 51.63
CA ARG A 847 60.41 32.40 51.27
C ARG A 847 60.54 33.83 51.81
N THR A 848 60.19 34.81 50.98
CA THR A 848 60.39 36.25 51.24
C THR A 848 59.10 37.08 51.07
N PRO A 849 58.01 36.76 51.80
CA PRO A 849 56.79 37.57 51.75
C PRO A 849 56.97 38.98 52.31
N SER A 850 56.13 39.92 51.88
CA SER A 850 56.08 41.25 52.47
C SER A 850 55.46 41.23 53.87
N PRO A 851 55.75 42.22 54.74
CA PRO A 851 55.11 42.33 56.07
C PRO A 851 53.59 42.29 56.03
N GLU A 852 52.97 42.89 55.01
CA GLU A 852 51.52 42.90 54.84
C GLU A 852 50.96 41.51 54.52
N VAL A 853 51.65 40.75 53.64
CA VAL A 853 51.27 39.36 53.33
C VAL A 853 51.37 38.50 54.59
N ILE A 854 52.48 38.59 55.32
CA ILE A 854 52.67 37.87 56.59
C ILE A 854 51.49 38.16 57.53
N SER A 855 51.17 39.44 57.73
CA SER A 855 50.08 39.84 58.61
C SER A 855 48.71 39.32 58.18
N ARG A 856 48.40 39.39 56.87
CA ARG A 856 47.11 38.94 56.33
C ARG A 856 46.95 37.43 56.40
N VAL A 857 48.02 36.68 56.11
CA VAL A 857 48.01 35.21 56.16
C VAL A 857 47.83 34.73 57.60
N HIS A 858 48.55 35.31 58.56
CA HIS A 858 48.32 35.00 59.97
C HIS A 858 46.89 35.32 60.42
N ALA A 859 46.33 36.46 60.00
CA ALA A 859 44.94 36.80 60.33
C ALA A 859 43.96 35.74 59.81
N ARG A 860 44.11 35.32 58.55
CA ARG A 860 43.25 34.29 57.93
C ARG A 860 43.43 32.91 58.56
N LEU A 861 44.67 32.50 58.84
CA LEU A 861 44.96 31.27 59.58
C LEU A 861 44.28 31.30 60.96
N ALA A 862 44.35 32.43 61.67
CA ALA A 862 43.71 32.61 62.97
C ALA A 862 42.19 32.57 62.91
N GLU A 863 41.58 33.18 61.88
CA GLU A 863 40.14 33.13 61.62
C GLU A 863 39.65 31.71 61.29
N ALA A 864 40.50 30.90 60.67
CA ALA A 864 40.18 29.52 60.29
C ALA A 864 40.26 28.55 61.47
N VAL A 865 41.01 28.86 62.53
CA VAL A 865 41.23 27.99 63.71
C VAL A 865 39.98 27.26 64.21
N PRO A 866 38.80 27.89 64.37
CA PRO A 866 37.60 27.21 64.87
C PRO A 866 37.10 26.05 63.99
N ARG A 867 37.54 25.99 62.72
CA ARG A 867 37.16 24.98 61.72
C ARG A 867 38.30 24.00 61.42
N LEU A 868 39.51 24.24 61.95
CA LEU A 868 40.67 23.40 61.73
C LEU A 868 40.78 22.34 62.83
N PHE A 869 41.22 21.14 62.45
CA PHE A 869 41.61 20.10 63.39
C PHE A 869 43.08 20.32 63.78
N LEU A 870 43.32 21.08 64.85
CA LEU A 870 44.66 21.52 65.23
C LEU A 870 45.59 20.34 65.53
N GLU A 871 45.08 19.24 66.09
CA GLU A 871 45.87 18.03 66.40
C GLU A 871 46.38 17.31 65.14
N ALA A 872 45.76 17.56 63.99
CA ALA A 872 46.18 17.02 62.70
C ALA A 872 47.15 17.96 61.95
N LEU A 873 47.45 19.16 62.50
CA LEU A 873 48.46 20.05 61.95
C LEU A 873 49.81 19.81 62.63
N THR A 874 50.86 19.65 61.82
CA THR A 874 52.23 19.67 62.33
C THR A 874 52.62 21.10 62.64
N LEU A 875 52.84 21.42 63.92
CA LEU A 875 53.36 22.73 64.32
C LEU A 875 54.75 22.94 63.71
N PRO A 876 55.00 24.09 63.07
CA PRO A 876 56.30 24.34 62.48
C PRO A 876 57.35 24.59 63.57
N ASP A 877 58.57 24.09 63.36
CA ASP A 877 59.71 24.33 64.26
C ASP A 877 60.09 25.82 64.33
N ARG A 878 59.59 26.63 63.39
CA ARG A 878 59.88 28.06 63.27
C ARG A 878 58.65 28.87 62.89
N VAL A 879 58.63 30.12 63.32
CA VAL A 879 57.53 31.06 63.07
C VAL A 879 58.07 32.35 62.46
N ARG A 880 57.28 32.97 61.60
CA ARG A 880 57.68 34.21 60.92
C ARG A 880 57.17 35.44 61.65
N ALA A 881 58.08 36.33 62.02
CA ALA A 881 57.74 37.64 62.54
C ALA A 881 57.33 38.62 61.43
N LEU A 882 56.67 39.72 61.79
CA LEU A 882 56.19 40.76 60.87
C LEU A 882 57.31 41.36 60.01
N SER A 883 58.55 41.40 60.50
CA SER A 883 59.71 41.85 59.72
C SER A 883 60.12 40.91 58.58
N GLY A 884 59.58 39.69 58.56
CA GLY A 884 60.01 38.59 57.70
C GLY A 884 61.03 37.65 58.32
N ALA A 885 61.56 37.97 59.52
CA ALA A 885 62.49 37.10 60.25
C ALA A 885 61.82 35.78 60.65
N VAL A 886 62.49 34.66 60.40
CA VAL A 886 62.04 33.32 60.80
C VAL A 886 62.77 32.95 62.09
N LEU A 887 62.01 32.67 63.15
CA LEU A 887 62.49 32.55 64.52
C LEU A 887 62.10 31.21 65.13
N GLU A 888 62.85 30.79 66.15
CA GLU A 888 62.40 29.73 67.06
C GLU A 888 61.20 30.24 67.90
N PRO A 889 60.14 29.44 68.15
CA PRO A 889 58.91 29.87 68.81
C PRO A 889 59.10 30.66 70.11
N GLY A 890 60.08 30.26 70.95
CA GLY A 890 60.38 30.94 72.21
C GLY A 890 60.91 32.38 72.07
N GLN A 891 61.21 32.85 70.86
CA GLN A 891 61.65 34.21 70.57
C GLN A 891 60.55 35.09 69.97
N ALA A 892 59.40 34.51 69.64
CA ALA A 892 58.28 35.15 68.98
C ALA A 892 57.13 35.39 69.96
N LEU A 893 56.41 36.49 69.78
CA LEU A 893 55.27 36.88 70.60
C LEU A 893 54.11 37.31 69.70
N VAL A 894 52.89 36.89 70.00
CA VAL A 894 51.69 37.28 69.23
C VAL A 894 51.14 38.60 69.73
N LEU A 895 51.04 39.61 68.85
CA LEU A 895 50.53 40.93 69.20
C LEU A 895 49.01 40.91 69.39
N ASP A 896 48.53 41.11 70.62
CA ASP A 896 47.10 41.22 70.95
C ASP A 896 46.63 42.64 71.30
N GLN A 897 47.56 43.53 71.62
CA GLN A 897 47.28 44.89 72.05
C GLN A 897 48.19 45.90 71.34
N LEU A 898 47.60 46.83 70.58
CA LEU A 898 48.33 47.74 69.69
C LEU A 898 49.43 48.58 70.34
N TRP A 899 49.31 48.92 71.63
CA TRP A 899 50.33 49.74 72.28
C TRP A 899 51.66 49.00 72.41
N TYR A 900 51.66 47.66 72.48
CA TYR A 900 52.90 46.88 72.45
C TYR A 900 53.61 46.92 71.10
N ALA A 901 52.91 47.22 69.99
CA ALA A 901 53.53 47.35 68.67
C ALA A 901 54.53 48.51 68.58
N ALA A 902 54.36 49.53 69.44
CA ALA A 902 55.30 50.63 69.53
C ALA A 902 56.55 50.31 70.39
N ALA A 903 56.58 49.15 71.05
CA ALA A 903 57.58 48.82 72.05
C ALA A 903 58.32 47.50 71.86
N VAL A 904 57.68 46.50 71.25
CA VAL A 904 58.33 45.26 70.86
C VAL A 904 58.72 45.36 69.39
N PRO A 905 59.96 45.01 69.00
CA PRO A 905 60.40 45.19 67.63
C PRO A 905 59.68 44.24 66.66
N PRO A 906 59.43 44.65 65.41
CA PRO A 906 58.69 43.83 64.42
C PRO A 906 59.35 42.48 64.09
N ASP A 907 60.64 42.31 64.38
CA ASP A 907 61.39 41.06 64.21
C ASP A 907 61.21 40.07 65.34
N ARG A 908 60.29 40.34 66.28
CA ARG A 908 59.83 39.41 67.32
C ARG A 908 58.31 39.28 67.38
N LEU A 909 57.58 40.10 66.62
CA LEU A 909 56.13 40.14 66.66
C LEU A 909 55.53 39.28 65.56
N VAL A 910 54.69 38.32 65.95
CA VAL A 910 53.77 37.62 65.06
C VAL A 910 52.46 38.41 65.08
N VAL A 911 52.06 38.93 63.92
CA VAL A 911 50.95 39.88 63.81
C VAL A 911 49.91 39.33 62.84
N GLY A 912 48.65 39.43 63.22
CA GLY A 912 47.45 39.13 62.44
C GLY A 912 46.37 40.17 62.76
N ASP A 913 45.10 39.77 62.84
CA ASP A 913 44.05 40.61 63.46
C ASP A 913 44.13 40.49 64.98
N LEU A 914 44.02 41.62 65.69
CA LEU A 914 44.05 41.65 67.15
C LEU A 914 42.88 40.91 67.78
N ALA A 915 41.72 40.90 67.12
CA ALA A 915 40.53 40.20 67.58
C ALA A 915 40.72 38.67 67.57
N THR A 916 41.52 38.15 66.63
CA THR A 916 41.84 36.72 66.50
C THR A 916 43.24 36.36 67.03
N ALA A 917 43.97 37.31 67.61
CA ALA A 917 45.30 37.07 68.19
C ALA A 917 45.34 35.88 69.18
N PRO A 918 44.35 35.64 70.07
CA PRO A 918 44.34 34.44 70.91
C PRO A 918 44.25 33.12 70.10
N ALA A 919 43.52 33.12 69.00
CA ALA A 919 43.43 31.96 68.11
C ALA A 919 44.75 31.74 67.37
N LEU A 920 45.40 32.80 66.90
CA LEU A 920 46.73 32.74 66.29
C LEU A 920 47.80 32.20 67.25
N ALA A 921 47.77 32.68 68.50
CA ALA A 921 48.62 32.18 69.58
C ALA A 921 48.39 30.69 69.86
N THR A 922 47.13 30.25 69.84
CA THR A 922 46.78 28.84 70.01
C THR A 922 47.28 27.99 68.83
N LEU A 923 47.10 28.47 67.59
CA LEU A 923 47.52 27.78 66.38
C LEU A 923 49.04 27.57 66.31
N LEU A 924 49.83 28.54 66.78
CA LEU A 924 51.29 28.53 66.70
C LEU A 924 51.98 28.11 68.02
N ASP A 925 51.21 27.82 69.07
CA ASP A 925 51.69 27.61 70.45
C ASP A 925 52.63 28.73 70.94
N LEU A 926 52.22 29.98 70.71
CA LEU A 926 52.97 31.17 71.09
C LEU A 926 52.26 31.96 72.19
N PRO A 927 53.00 32.58 73.12
CA PRO A 927 52.36 33.45 74.10
C PRO A 927 51.91 34.78 73.48
N LEU A 928 50.79 35.31 73.99
CA LEU A 928 50.38 36.69 73.72
C LEU A 928 51.39 37.66 74.35
N VAL A 929 51.68 38.78 73.67
CA VAL A 929 52.59 39.80 74.19
C VAL A 929 52.11 40.31 75.56
N SER A 930 50.80 40.57 75.72
CA SER A 930 50.26 41.07 77.00
C SER A 930 50.34 40.08 78.16
N GLN A 931 50.47 38.77 77.88
CA GLN A 931 50.61 37.71 78.89
C GLN A 931 52.07 37.49 79.28
N ALA A 932 52.98 37.61 78.31
CA ALA A 932 54.40 37.34 78.50
C ALA A 932 55.23 38.58 78.84
N VAL A 933 54.71 39.78 78.57
CA VAL A 933 55.41 41.06 78.77
C VAL A 933 54.54 41.99 79.61
N THR A 934 55.07 42.36 80.78
CA THR A 934 54.48 43.36 81.68
C THR A 934 55.10 44.73 81.42
N ALA A 935 54.35 45.81 81.66
CA ALA A 935 54.80 47.17 81.38
C ALA A 935 54.54 48.13 82.55
N GLU A 936 55.54 48.97 82.83
CA GLU A 936 55.48 50.04 83.83
C GLU A 936 55.74 51.40 83.13
N VAL A 937 54.83 52.36 83.28
CA VAL A 937 55.06 53.74 82.83
C VAL A 937 55.94 54.45 83.87
N LEU A 938 57.15 54.83 83.47
CA LEU A 938 58.14 55.46 84.35
C LEU A 938 58.02 56.98 84.40
N SER A 939 57.48 57.60 83.34
CA SER A 939 57.33 59.05 83.24
C SER A 939 56.11 59.54 84.01
N THR A 940 56.19 60.75 84.58
CA THR A 940 55.05 61.42 85.21
C THR A 940 54.35 62.30 84.18
N GLY A 941 53.08 62.01 83.88
CA GLY A 941 52.27 62.78 82.93
C GLY A 941 51.18 63.61 83.60
N ARG A 942 50.63 64.58 82.87
CA ARG A 942 49.51 65.43 83.30
C ARG A 942 48.17 64.74 82.97
N PRO A 943 47.33 64.39 83.96
CA PRO A 943 46.00 63.88 83.69
C PRO A 943 45.09 64.99 83.12
N THR A 944 44.26 64.62 82.15
CA THR A 944 43.34 65.50 81.43
C THR A 944 42.18 64.67 80.85
N THR A 945 41.22 65.33 80.21
CA THR A 945 40.17 64.64 79.46
C THR A 945 40.43 64.76 77.96
N TRP A 946 39.91 63.81 77.20
CA TRP A 946 39.98 63.87 75.74
C TRP A 946 39.30 65.09 75.10
N ALA A 947 38.36 65.73 75.79
CA ALA A 947 37.65 66.91 75.28
C ALA A 947 38.42 68.21 75.61
N ASP A 948 39.11 68.24 76.75
CA ASP A 948 39.81 69.43 77.23
C ASP A 948 41.26 69.53 76.74
N GLU A 949 41.83 68.42 76.24
CA GLU A 949 43.18 68.37 75.70
C GLU A 949 43.17 68.53 74.17
N PRO A 950 43.81 69.58 73.60
CA PRO A 950 43.90 69.75 72.15
C PRO A 950 44.46 68.52 71.42
N LEU A 951 45.50 67.88 71.98
CA LEU A 951 46.05 66.63 71.44
C LEU A 951 45.04 65.47 71.52
N GLY A 952 44.26 65.38 72.60
CA GLY A 952 43.20 64.39 72.74
C GLY A 952 42.11 64.54 71.66
N VAL A 953 41.72 65.77 71.33
CA VAL A 953 40.76 66.05 70.24
C VAL A 953 41.34 65.64 68.89
N LEU A 954 42.60 65.99 68.61
CA LEU A 954 43.27 65.63 67.35
C LEU A 954 43.42 64.10 67.19
N LEU A 955 43.84 63.40 68.24
CA LEU A 955 43.96 61.94 68.22
C LEU A 955 42.62 61.25 68.04
N ARG A 956 41.52 61.81 68.55
CA ARG A 956 40.16 61.30 68.27
C ARG A 956 39.75 61.46 66.81
N LEU A 957 40.16 62.54 66.15
CA LEU A 957 39.90 62.75 64.72
C LEU A 957 40.78 61.87 63.82
N GLN A 958 41.96 61.47 64.30
CA GLN A 958 42.88 60.57 63.61
C GLN A 958 42.63 59.08 63.91
N ALA A 959 41.89 58.76 64.97
CA ALA A 959 41.59 57.39 65.34
C ALA A 959 40.74 56.70 64.27
N VAL A 960 41.23 55.57 63.75
CA VAL A 960 40.44 54.65 62.94
C VAL A 960 39.68 53.74 63.91
N GLY A 961 38.43 54.10 64.21
CA GLY A 961 37.56 53.34 65.14
C GLY A 961 36.85 54.21 66.19
N PRO A 962 36.15 53.59 67.16
CA PRO A 962 35.45 54.31 68.21
C PRO A 962 36.41 55.13 69.07
N ALA A 963 35.99 56.35 69.44
CA ALA A 963 36.80 57.26 70.23
C ALA A 963 37.29 56.57 71.52
N PRO A 964 38.58 56.69 71.87
CA PRO A 964 39.11 56.05 73.07
C PRO A 964 38.31 56.47 74.31
N ALA A 965 37.89 55.48 75.09
CA ALA A 965 37.18 55.65 76.35
C ALA A 965 38.16 55.64 77.54
N GLY A 966 37.87 56.44 78.56
CA GLY A 966 38.66 56.54 79.80
C GLY A 966 39.54 57.79 79.87
N ASP A 967 40.45 57.81 80.85
CA ASP A 967 41.27 58.99 81.19
C ASP A 967 42.43 59.19 80.21
N LEU A 968 42.79 60.46 79.95
CA LEU A 968 43.92 60.82 79.12
C LEU A 968 45.05 61.38 79.99
N VAL A 969 46.28 60.91 79.79
CA VAL A 969 47.47 61.43 80.48
C VAL A 969 48.51 61.83 79.45
N VAL A 970 48.86 63.11 79.42
CA VAL A 970 49.83 63.66 78.45
C VAL A 970 51.21 63.76 79.10
N HIS A 971 52.22 63.21 78.44
CA HIS A 971 53.62 63.22 78.88
C HIS A 971 54.46 64.05 77.91
N GLU A 972 55.48 64.76 78.38
CA GLU A 972 56.47 65.38 77.49
C GLU A 972 57.34 64.31 76.81
N CYS A 973 57.71 63.26 77.55
CA CYS A 973 58.43 62.09 77.07
C CYS A 973 57.86 60.87 77.78
N LEU A 974 57.13 60.02 77.04
CA LEU A 974 56.46 58.86 77.61
C LEU A 974 57.43 57.69 77.64
N ARG A 975 57.92 57.35 78.84
CA ARG A 975 58.85 56.25 79.07
C ARG A 975 58.13 55.03 79.64
N VAL A 976 58.33 53.87 78.99
CA VAL A 976 57.80 52.59 79.44
C VAL A 976 58.95 51.61 79.65
N ARG A 977 58.92 50.90 80.77
CA ARG A 977 59.77 49.73 81.05
C ARG A 977 58.96 48.47 80.81
N LEU A 978 59.45 47.62 79.92
CA LEU A 978 58.96 46.27 79.68
C LEU A 978 59.79 45.26 80.48
N SER A 979 59.12 44.25 81.03
CA SER A 979 59.76 43.13 81.75
C SER A 979 59.03 41.81 81.50
N GLY A 980 59.75 40.68 81.51
CA GLY A 980 59.21 39.35 81.19
C GLY A 980 59.93 38.72 80.01
N ALA A 981 59.19 38.19 79.03
CA ALA A 981 59.76 37.57 77.83
C ALA A 981 60.52 38.55 76.90
N TYR A 982 60.28 39.86 77.07
CA TYR A 982 61.04 40.93 76.43
C TYR A 982 61.28 42.05 77.43
N GLU A 983 62.54 42.42 77.64
CA GLU A 983 62.94 43.47 78.56
C GLU A 983 63.54 44.65 77.81
N ALA A 984 62.96 45.84 78.00
CA ALA A 984 63.43 47.07 77.38
C ALA A 984 62.95 48.30 78.16
N GLU A 985 63.74 49.37 78.15
CA GLU A 985 63.27 50.71 78.50
C GLU A 985 63.32 51.59 77.27
N LEU A 986 62.18 52.18 76.89
CA LEU A 986 62.07 52.95 75.67
C LEU A 986 61.05 54.09 75.77
N ASN A 987 61.15 55.03 74.85
CA ASN A 987 60.15 56.07 74.66
C ASN A 987 59.11 55.58 73.66
N VAL A 988 57.83 55.68 74.01
CA VAL A 988 56.71 55.28 73.13
C VAL A 988 55.81 56.47 72.84
N PRO A 989 55.22 56.56 71.63
CA PRO A 989 54.31 57.65 71.28
C PRO A 989 53.02 57.61 72.11
N TRP A 990 52.58 56.42 72.51
CA TRP A 990 51.42 56.21 73.37
C TRP A 990 51.49 54.85 74.08
N TRP A 991 50.75 54.72 75.17
CA TRP A 991 50.62 53.48 75.95
C TRP A 991 49.23 53.42 76.61
N ARG A 992 48.73 52.23 76.92
CA ARG A 992 47.46 52.07 77.63
C ARG A 992 47.60 51.17 78.84
N ILE A 993 47.06 51.61 79.98
CA ILE A 993 46.95 50.82 81.22
C ILE A 993 45.48 50.83 81.64
N GLY A 994 44.81 49.68 81.53
CA GLY A 994 43.38 49.58 81.77
C GLY A 994 42.58 50.54 80.87
N THR A 995 41.86 51.48 81.47
CA THR A 995 41.10 52.52 80.74
C THR A 995 41.90 53.81 80.51
N THR A 996 43.11 53.93 81.07
CA THR A 996 43.90 55.16 80.97
C THR A 996 44.84 55.08 79.77
N THR A 997 44.75 56.07 78.88
CA THR A 997 45.66 56.22 77.74
C THR A 997 46.70 57.29 78.05
N HIS A 998 47.96 56.89 78.01
CA HIS A 998 49.10 57.77 78.10
C HIS A 998 49.55 58.14 76.68
N VAL A 999 49.73 59.42 76.39
CA VAL A 999 50.21 59.89 75.08
C VAL A 999 51.40 60.81 75.26
N GLN A 1000 52.36 60.73 74.35
CA GLN A 1000 53.45 61.69 74.29
C GLN A 1000 53.01 62.94 73.54
N ALA A 1001 53.22 64.11 74.14
CA ALA A 1001 53.04 65.38 73.46
C ALA A 1001 54.00 65.46 72.26
N PRO A 1002 53.55 65.99 71.10
CA PRO A 1002 54.47 66.28 70.02
C PRO A 1002 55.54 67.26 70.53
N PRO A 1003 56.81 67.10 70.11
CA PRO A 1003 57.85 68.04 70.50
C PRO A 1003 57.42 69.45 70.12
N ALA A 1004 57.64 70.41 71.02
CA ALA A 1004 57.32 71.81 70.76
C ALA A 1004 58.04 72.23 69.47
N ILE A 1005 57.27 72.61 68.44
CA ILE A 1005 57.83 73.23 67.24
C ILE A 1005 58.42 74.55 67.72
N PRO A 1006 59.74 74.79 67.59
CA PRO A 1006 60.33 76.05 68.01
C PRO A 1006 59.67 77.17 67.21
N GLY A 1007 58.85 77.97 67.89
CA GLY A 1007 58.22 79.19 67.40
C GLY A 1007 58.84 80.39 68.09
#